data_AF-A0A0W0NBJ9-F1
#
_entry.id   AF-A0A0W0NBJ9-F1
#
_cell.length_a   1.000
_cell.length_b   1.000
_cell.length_c   1.000
_cell.angle_alpha   90.00
_cell.angle_beta   90.00
_cell.angle_gamma   90.00
#
_symmetry.space_group_name_H-M   'P 1'
#
loop_
_entity.id
_entity.type
_entity.pdbx_description
1 polymer ?
#
loop_
_entity_poly.entity_id
_entity_poly.type
_entity_poly.pdbx_seq_one_letter_code
_entity_poly.pdbx_strand_id
1 'polypeptide(L)'
;MTQVTVKQLADEVKTPVERLLQQMREAGLPHTAADEGVSDSEKQSLLTHLKSSHKAKVEEPRKITLQRKTTSTLRVAGSKSISVEVRKKKVFVQRSPEEIEAERKRELEERRAVENAARQKAEEEAKRRAEEEARRQPAAAQPAATDAVAAPVEAVREAAPAAAAPAPAADARKRDEPRRPDKPRADDNNRRGGGGDGERKNAPHRASVKEKAPAPRVAPRTTDEESDGFRRGGRGKAKLKKRNAHGFQSPTGPVVREVKIGETITVGDLAQQMSVKAAEIIKFMFKLGTPATINQVLDQETAQLVAEELGHKVTLVSDTALEDSLAESLKFEGEAVSRAPVVTVMGHVDHGKTSLLDYIRRAKVAAGEAGGITQHIGAYHVETERGMVTFLDTPGHAAFTAMRARGAKATDIVILVVAADDGVMPQTIEAVQHAKAAGVPLVVAVNKIDKPGADLDRIRSELSVHGVTSEEWGGETPFVSVSAKMGTGVDELLEAVLLQAEVLELTATPSAPGRGVVVESRLDKGRGPVATVLVQDGTLRQGDMVLVGSNYGRVRAMLDENGKPIKEAGPAIPVEILGLDGTPDAGDEMSVVADEKKAREVALFRQGKFREVKLARAHAGKLENIFENMGQEEKKTLNIVLKSDVRGSLEALNGALNGLGNDEVQVRVVGGGVGGITESDANLALASNAVLFGFNVRADAGARKIVEQEGLDMRYYNVIYDIIEDVKKALTGMLGSDVRENILGIAEVRDVFRSPKFGAIAGCMVVEGTVYRNRPIRVLREDIVIFEGELESLRRFKDDAAEVRAGMECGIGVKSYNDVKVGDKIEVFEKVQVARSL
;
A
#
# COMPACT_ATOMS: atom_id res chain seq x y z
N MET A 1 9.58 -41.35 33.34
CA MET A 1 9.25 -42.79 33.21
C MET A 1 7.77 -42.99 33.51
N THR A 2 6.91 -42.69 32.54
CA THR A 2 5.45 -42.90 32.64
C THR A 2 5.10 -44.16 31.85
N GLN A 3 4.99 -45.30 32.54
CA GLN A 3 4.53 -46.54 31.93
C GLN A 3 3.07 -46.36 31.52
N VAL A 4 2.76 -46.61 30.25
CA VAL A 4 1.41 -46.55 29.68
C VAL A 4 0.92 -47.98 29.51
N THR A 5 -0.29 -48.32 29.94
CA THR A 5 -0.76 -49.71 29.86
C THR A 5 -1.13 -50.10 28.43
N VAL A 6 -1.06 -51.40 28.10
CA VAL A 6 -1.46 -51.92 26.77
C VAL A 6 -2.88 -51.45 26.41
N LYS A 7 -3.80 -51.40 27.38
CA LYS A 7 -5.15 -50.87 27.22
C LYS A 7 -5.19 -49.39 26.82
N GLN A 8 -4.43 -48.53 27.50
CA GLN A 8 -4.34 -47.11 27.14
C GLN A 8 -3.74 -46.91 25.75
N LEU A 9 -2.70 -47.68 25.42
CA LEU A 9 -2.06 -47.68 24.09
C LEU A 9 -3.03 -48.15 22.99
N ALA A 10 -3.92 -49.10 23.31
CA ALA A 10 -4.97 -49.58 22.41
C ALA A 10 -6.06 -48.52 22.14
N ASP A 11 -6.46 -47.77 23.16
CA ASP A 11 -7.41 -46.65 23.03
C ASP A 11 -6.80 -45.48 22.23
N GLU A 12 -5.53 -45.11 22.47
CA GLU A 12 -4.80 -44.10 21.69
C GLU A 12 -4.69 -44.49 20.20
N VAL A 13 -4.35 -45.75 19.91
CA VAL A 13 -4.23 -46.30 18.55
C VAL A 13 -5.58 -46.78 17.98
N LYS A 14 -6.68 -46.55 18.71
CA LYS A 14 -8.08 -46.88 18.33
C LYS A 14 -8.27 -48.30 17.80
N THR A 15 -7.55 -49.25 18.40
CA THR A 15 -7.48 -50.65 17.97
C THR A 15 -7.94 -51.55 19.12
N PRO A 16 -8.79 -52.57 18.89
CA PRO A 16 -9.23 -53.47 19.96
C PRO A 16 -8.05 -54.11 20.72
N VAL A 17 -8.11 -54.12 22.06
CA VAL A 17 -7.00 -54.53 22.93
C VAL A 17 -6.46 -55.93 22.58
N GLU A 18 -7.35 -56.88 22.28
CA GLU A 18 -6.99 -58.24 21.85
C GLU A 18 -6.15 -58.27 20.57
N ARG A 19 -6.47 -57.38 19.61
CA ARG A 19 -5.75 -57.24 18.34
C ARG A 19 -4.40 -56.57 18.55
N LEU A 20 -4.29 -55.60 19.45
CA LEU A 20 -3.01 -55.02 19.83
C LEU A 20 -2.12 -56.06 20.54
N LEU A 21 -2.67 -56.83 21.49
CA LEU A 21 -1.97 -57.94 22.16
C LEU A 21 -1.55 -59.05 21.19
N GLN A 22 -2.26 -59.26 20.08
CA GLN A 22 -1.78 -60.13 18.99
C GLN A 22 -0.59 -59.48 18.25
N GLN A 23 -0.72 -58.22 17.81
CA GLN A 23 0.33 -57.51 17.07
C GLN A 23 1.62 -57.30 17.89
N MET A 24 1.52 -57.19 19.23
CA MET A 24 2.65 -57.13 20.14
C MET A 24 3.38 -58.48 20.24
N ARG A 25 2.66 -59.60 20.30
CA ARG A 25 3.25 -60.95 20.24
C ARG A 25 3.88 -61.26 18.88
N GLU A 26 3.25 -60.82 17.78
CA GLU A 26 3.83 -60.88 16.43
C GLU A 26 5.11 -60.03 16.32
N ALA A 27 5.18 -58.89 17.02
CA ALA A 27 6.39 -58.06 17.16
C ALA A 27 7.44 -58.62 18.15
N GLY A 28 7.21 -59.82 18.74
CA GLY A 28 8.13 -60.46 19.68
C GLY A 28 8.13 -59.88 21.11
N LEU A 29 7.14 -59.06 21.48
CA LEU A 29 7.02 -58.49 22.82
C LEU A 29 6.35 -59.49 23.79
N PRO A 30 6.77 -59.52 25.07
CA PRO A 30 6.35 -60.56 26.02
C PRO A 30 4.94 -60.36 26.63
N HIS A 31 4.26 -59.26 26.33
CA HIS A 31 3.01 -58.87 26.98
C HIS A 31 1.83 -59.79 26.65
N THR A 32 1.02 -60.10 27.66
CA THR A 32 -0.11 -61.05 27.59
C THR A 32 -1.44 -60.50 28.10
N ALA A 33 -1.42 -59.55 29.03
CA ALA A 33 -2.61 -58.95 29.64
C ALA A 33 -2.75 -57.44 29.34
N ALA A 34 -3.98 -56.95 29.39
CA ALA A 34 -4.35 -55.57 29.01
C ALA A 34 -3.77 -54.48 29.93
N ASP A 35 -3.53 -54.82 31.20
CA ASP A 35 -3.12 -53.87 32.23
C ASP A 35 -1.59 -53.84 32.46
N GLU A 36 -0.83 -54.59 31.66
CA GLU A 36 0.64 -54.54 31.67
C GLU A 36 1.15 -53.17 31.16
N GLY A 37 2.21 -52.65 31.78
CA GLY A 37 2.83 -51.37 31.41
C GLY A 37 3.89 -51.53 30.32
N VAL A 38 3.75 -50.77 29.24
CA VAL A 38 4.62 -50.79 28.06
C VAL A 38 5.65 -49.65 28.13
N SER A 39 6.94 -49.96 27.95
CA SER A 39 8.02 -48.97 27.88
C SER A 39 8.09 -48.29 26.51
N ASP A 40 8.70 -47.10 26.44
CA ASP A 40 8.82 -46.35 25.19
C ASP A 40 9.70 -47.05 24.14
N SER A 41 10.66 -47.88 24.57
CA SER A 41 11.42 -48.81 23.72
C SER A 41 10.52 -49.86 23.07
N GLU A 42 9.58 -50.46 23.81
CA GLU A 42 8.68 -51.49 23.29
C GLU A 42 7.65 -50.88 22.33
N LYS A 43 7.19 -49.65 22.60
CA LYS A 43 6.39 -48.86 21.65
C LYS A 43 7.14 -48.61 20.33
N GLN A 44 8.44 -48.31 20.37
CA GLN A 44 9.25 -48.12 19.16
C GLN A 44 9.45 -49.43 18.37
N SER A 45 9.68 -50.56 19.04
CA SER A 45 9.72 -51.87 18.39
C SER A 45 8.40 -52.22 17.71
N LEU A 46 7.28 -52.02 18.42
CA LEU A 46 5.94 -52.24 17.88
C LEU A 46 5.65 -51.35 16.66
N LEU A 47 5.98 -50.06 16.73
CA LEU A 47 5.84 -49.12 15.61
C LEU A 47 6.72 -49.51 14.41
N THR A 48 7.90 -50.08 14.64
CA THR A 48 8.78 -50.57 13.58
C THR A 48 8.19 -51.81 12.91
N HIS A 49 7.70 -52.77 13.71
CA HIS A 49 7.00 -53.95 13.20
C HIS A 49 5.75 -53.57 12.38
N LEU A 50 4.89 -52.70 12.91
CA LEU A 50 3.69 -52.22 12.22
C LEU A 50 4.00 -51.48 10.91
N LYS A 51 5.08 -50.68 10.86
CA LYS A 51 5.57 -50.04 9.62
C LYS A 51 6.09 -51.04 8.61
N SER A 52 6.76 -52.12 9.04
CA SER A 52 7.24 -53.18 8.14
C SER A 52 6.09 -54.03 7.58
N SER A 53 5.12 -54.43 8.42
CA SER A 53 3.97 -55.22 7.99
C SER A 53 3.05 -54.45 7.03
N HIS A 54 2.86 -53.14 7.24
CA HIS A 54 2.11 -52.31 6.30
C HIS A 54 2.82 -52.07 4.96
N LYS A 55 4.15 -52.23 4.89
CA LYS A 55 4.90 -52.14 3.62
C LYS A 55 4.90 -53.42 2.78
N ALA A 56 4.42 -54.55 3.31
CA ALA A 56 4.57 -55.86 2.67
C ALA A 56 3.34 -56.35 1.86
N LYS A 57 2.20 -55.63 1.88
CA LYS A 57 0.95 -56.07 1.21
C LYS A 57 0.11 -54.95 0.58
N VAL A 58 0.71 -54.08 -0.23
CA VAL A 58 0.01 -53.29 -1.26
C VAL A 58 0.90 -53.17 -2.50
N GLU A 59 0.45 -53.66 -3.65
CA GLU A 59 1.02 -53.26 -4.94
C GLU A 59 0.58 -51.83 -5.27
N GLU A 60 1.50 -50.95 -5.64
CA GLU A 60 1.25 -49.51 -5.73
C GLU A 60 0.26 -49.11 -6.85
N PRO A 61 -0.92 -48.54 -6.54
CA PRO A 61 -1.77 -47.94 -7.56
C PRO A 61 -1.20 -46.57 -7.95
N ARG A 62 -0.55 -46.48 -9.12
CA ARG A 62 0.09 -45.26 -9.68
C ARG A 62 -0.84 -44.04 -9.94
N LYS A 63 -2.05 -43.99 -9.36
CA LYS A 63 -3.01 -42.87 -9.46
C LYS A 63 -3.81 -42.71 -8.17
N ILE A 64 -3.56 -41.63 -7.42
CA ILE A 64 -4.41 -41.22 -6.30
C ILE A 64 -5.55 -40.35 -6.85
N THR A 65 -6.80 -40.80 -6.69
CA THR A 65 -8.00 -40.01 -6.99
C THR A 65 -8.84 -39.78 -5.75
N LEU A 66 -8.79 -38.57 -5.22
CA LEU A 66 -9.67 -38.12 -4.14
C LEU A 66 -11.07 -37.83 -4.70
N GLN A 67 -12.06 -38.59 -4.24
CA GLN A 67 -13.48 -38.24 -4.37
C GLN A 67 -13.93 -37.58 -3.07
N ARG A 68 -14.16 -36.26 -3.09
CA ARG A 68 -14.85 -35.59 -1.99
C ARG A 68 -16.35 -35.82 -2.18
N LYS A 69 -16.96 -36.59 -1.28
CA LYS A 69 -18.42 -36.63 -1.13
C LYS A 69 -18.87 -35.37 -0.39
N THR A 70 -19.91 -34.73 -0.91
CA THR A 70 -20.68 -33.70 -0.21
C THR A 70 -22.14 -33.99 -0.45
N THR A 71 -22.88 -34.23 0.63
CA THR A 71 -24.31 -34.55 0.60
C THR A 71 -25.08 -33.32 1.02
N SER A 72 -25.91 -32.79 0.13
CA SER A 72 -26.81 -31.67 0.45
C SER A 72 -28.26 -32.16 0.55
N THR A 73 -28.98 -31.65 1.54
CA THR A 73 -30.40 -31.95 1.78
C THR A 73 -31.24 -30.76 1.39
N LEU A 74 -31.87 -30.82 0.21
CA LEU A 74 -32.86 -29.81 -0.17
C LEU A 74 -34.18 -30.10 0.57
N ARG A 75 -34.70 -29.07 1.25
CA ARG A 75 -36.06 -29.07 1.80
C ARG A 75 -36.94 -28.21 0.90
N VAL A 76 -37.85 -28.85 0.19
CA VAL A 76 -39.00 -28.16 -0.42
C VAL A 76 -40.09 -28.05 0.65
N ALA A 77 -40.86 -26.96 0.65
CA ALA A 77 -41.96 -26.78 1.58
C ALA A 77 -43.03 -27.87 1.35
N GLY A 78 -43.21 -28.77 2.32
CA GLY A 78 -44.13 -29.92 2.18
C GLY A 78 -43.63 -31.25 2.72
N SER A 79 -43.08 -31.30 3.93
CA SER A 79 -42.98 -32.53 4.76
C SER A 79 -42.20 -33.75 4.22
N LYS A 80 -41.27 -33.61 3.27
CA LYS A 80 -40.25 -34.64 2.97
C LYS A 80 -38.93 -34.02 2.47
N SER A 81 -37.81 -34.48 3.03
CA SER A 81 -36.46 -34.07 2.63
C SER A 81 -35.77 -35.18 1.83
N ILE A 82 -35.18 -34.84 0.68
CA ILE A 82 -34.41 -35.76 -0.15
C ILE A 82 -32.93 -35.34 -0.13
N SER A 83 -32.05 -36.28 0.18
CA SER A 83 -30.60 -36.08 0.19
C SER A 83 -29.99 -36.43 -1.18
N VAL A 84 -29.23 -35.52 -1.78
CA VAL A 84 -28.53 -35.76 -3.05
C VAL A 84 -27.02 -35.76 -2.80
N GLU A 85 -26.34 -36.84 -3.21
CA GLU A 85 -24.87 -36.88 -3.26
C GLU A 85 -24.38 -36.31 -4.60
N VAL A 86 -23.52 -35.30 -4.56
CA VAL A 86 -22.72 -34.87 -5.72
C VAL A 86 -21.25 -35.21 -5.46
N ARG A 87 -20.57 -35.76 -6.46
CA ARG A 87 -19.16 -36.18 -6.36
C ARG A 87 -18.32 -35.47 -7.42
N LYS A 88 -17.30 -34.71 -6.97
CA LYS A 88 -16.25 -34.17 -7.84
C LYS A 88 -14.95 -34.96 -7.64
N LYS A 89 -14.21 -35.17 -8.74
CA LYS A 89 -12.99 -35.99 -8.81
C LYS A 89 -11.83 -35.11 -9.29
N LYS A 90 -10.75 -35.04 -8.51
CA LYS A 90 -9.44 -34.53 -8.98
C LYS A 90 -8.40 -35.66 -8.95
N VAL A 91 -7.43 -35.58 -9.85
CA VAL A 91 -6.29 -36.49 -9.97
C VAL A 91 -5.05 -35.70 -9.59
N PHE A 92 -4.16 -36.28 -8.79
CA PHE A 92 -2.79 -35.78 -8.61
C PHE A 92 -1.80 -36.87 -9.00
N VAL A 93 -0.69 -36.46 -9.61
CA VAL A 93 0.45 -37.32 -9.94
C VAL A 93 1.63 -36.78 -9.14
N GLN A 94 2.25 -37.62 -8.31
CA GLN A 94 3.53 -37.29 -7.68
C GLN A 94 4.65 -37.68 -8.64
N ARG A 95 5.54 -36.72 -8.94
CA ARG A 95 6.83 -36.95 -9.63
C ARG A 95 7.84 -37.52 -8.64
N SER A 96 8.86 -38.23 -9.13
CA SER A 96 9.92 -38.79 -8.29
C SER A 96 10.92 -37.71 -7.84
N PRO A 97 11.56 -37.86 -6.67
CA PRO A 97 12.49 -36.84 -6.14
C PRO A 97 13.71 -36.61 -7.05
N GLU A 98 14.16 -37.65 -7.77
CA GLU A 98 15.28 -37.58 -8.72
C GLU A 98 14.98 -36.66 -9.91
N GLU A 99 13.72 -36.63 -10.39
CA GLU A 99 13.30 -35.68 -11.43
C GLU A 99 13.37 -34.25 -10.91
N ILE A 100 12.93 -34.02 -9.66
CA ILE A 100 12.89 -32.68 -9.04
C ILE A 100 14.32 -32.15 -8.79
N GLU A 101 15.29 -33.00 -8.44
CA GLU A 101 16.70 -32.57 -8.34
C GLU A 101 17.34 -32.31 -9.70
N ALA A 102 16.97 -33.04 -10.75
CA ALA A 102 17.42 -32.78 -12.11
C ALA A 102 16.82 -31.46 -12.68
N GLU A 103 15.54 -31.21 -12.43
CA GLU A 103 14.82 -29.99 -12.83
C GLU A 103 15.43 -28.76 -12.11
N ARG A 104 15.68 -28.85 -10.80
CA ARG A 104 16.37 -27.79 -10.03
C ARG A 104 17.82 -27.52 -10.47
N LYS A 105 18.57 -28.56 -10.87
CA LYS A 105 19.94 -28.37 -11.41
C LYS A 105 19.91 -27.62 -12.73
N ARG A 106 18.95 -27.93 -13.61
CA ARG A 106 18.73 -27.19 -14.87
C ARG A 106 18.31 -25.75 -14.62
N GLU A 107 17.37 -25.48 -13.71
CA GLU A 107 17.02 -24.10 -13.33
C GLU A 107 18.23 -23.30 -12.81
N LEU A 108 19.14 -23.94 -12.06
CA LEU A 108 20.37 -23.32 -11.56
C LEU A 108 21.40 -23.05 -12.68
N GLU A 109 21.52 -23.94 -13.65
CA GLU A 109 22.40 -23.77 -14.82
C GLU A 109 21.83 -22.73 -15.79
N GLU A 110 20.51 -22.71 -16.03
CA GLU A 110 19.82 -21.71 -16.84
C GLU A 110 19.87 -20.32 -16.18
N ARG A 111 19.65 -20.21 -14.86
CA ARG A 111 19.85 -18.94 -14.14
C ARG A 111 21.28 -18.42 -14.27
N ARG A 112 22.28 -19.30 -14.14
CA ARG A 112 23.70 -18.94 -14.34
C ARG A 112 24.01 -18.57 -15.78
N ALA A 113 23.37 -19.19 -16.77
CA ALA A 113 23.51 -18.83 -18.17
C ALA A 113 22.91 -17.44 -18.45
N VAL A 114 21.72 -17.15 -17.92
CA VAL A 114 21.06 -15.83 -18.01
C VAL A 114 21.88 -14.75 -17.30
N GLU A 115 22.40 -15.02 -16.09
CA GLU A 115 23.25 -14.09 -15.34
C GLU A 115 24.55 -13.77 -16.10
N ASN A 116 25.24 -14.78 -16.62
CA ASN A 116 26.45 -14.58 -17.43
C ASN A 116 26.14 -13.85 -18.75
N ALA A 117 25.03 -14.15 -19.42
CA ALA A 117 24.61 -13.45 -20.64
C ALA A 117 24.23 -11.98 -20.37
N ALA A 118 23.60 -11.69 -19.23
CA ALA A 118 23.33 -10.32 -18.79
C ALA A 118 24.63 -9.56 -18.49
N ARG A 119 25.59 -10.21 -17.82
CA ARG A 119 26.90 -9.60 -17.53
C ARG A 119 27.72 -9.35 -18.80
N GLN A 120 27.72 -10.29 -19.75
CA GLN A 120 28.36 -10.11 -21.05
C GLN A 120 27.73 -8.95 -21.86
N LYS A 121 26.40 -8.83 -21.86
CA LYS A 121 25.72 -7.68 -22.49
C LYS A 121 26.07 -6.36 -21.82
N ALA A 122 26.15 -6.32 -20.48
CA ALA A 122 26.58 -5.12 -19.75
C ALA A 122 28.05 -4.76 -20.02
N GLU A 123 28.95 -5.75 -20.08
CA GLU A 123 30.36 -5.54 -20.45
C GLU A 123 30.52 -5.11 -21.92
N GLU A 124 29.68 -5.60 -22.84
CA GLU A 124 29.67 -5.16 -24.25
C GLU A 124 29.08 -3.75 -24.42
N GLU A 125 27.99 -3.43 -23.72
CA GLU A 125 27.39 -2.09 -23.76
C GLU A 125 28.31 -1.04 -23.12
N ALA A 126 28.99 -1.38 -22.00
CA ALA A 126 30.01 -0.53 -21.41
C ALA A 126 31.18 -0.28 -22.37
N LYS A 127 31.63 -1.32 -23.11
CA LYS A 127 32.63 -1.17 -24.18
C LYS A 127 32.13 -0.27 -25.31
N ARG A 128 30.93 -0.49 -25.84
CA ARG A 128 30.34 0.34 -26.91
C ARG A 128 30.18 1.81 -26.49
N ARG A 129 29.76 2.08 -25.25
CA ARG A 129 29.68 3.43 -24.68
C ARG A 129 31.06 4.08 -24.56
N ALA A 130 32.06 3.37 -24.05
CA ALA A 130 33.44 3.85 -23.97
C ALA A 130 34.08 4.07 -25.36
N GLU A 131 33.75 3.23 -26.34
CA GLU A 131 34.22 3.34 -27.72
C GLU A 131 33.54 4.52 -28.46
N GLU A 132 32.25 4.78 -28.20
CA GLU A 132 31.58 5.99 -28.69
C GLU A 132 32.14 7.27 -28.03
N GLU A 133 32.40 7.24 -26.72
CA GLU A 133 32.99 8.37 -25.99
C GLU A 133 34.42 8.66 -26.47
N ALA A 134 35.25 7.62 -26.65
CA ALA A 134 36.58 7.75 -27.27
C ALA A 134 36.50 8.27 -28.71
N ARG A 135 35.49 7.86 -29.48
CA ARG A 135 35.25 8.31 -30.86
C ARG A 135 34.69 9.74 -30.95
N ARG A 136 34.14 10.30 -29.86
CA ARG A 136 33.72 11.71 -29.75
C ARG A 136 34.86 12.66 -29.38
N GLN A 137 35.95 12.18 -28.75
CA GLN A 137 37.04 13.04 -28.28
C GLN A 137 38.10 13.54 -29.31
N PRO A 138 38.27 13.01 -30.54
CA PRO A 138 39.24 13.56 -31.51
C PRO A 138 38.70 14.73 -32.35
N ALA A 139 37.55 15.31 -32.00
CA ALA A 139 36.91 16.42 -32.74
C ALA A 139 37.27 17.84 -32.25
N ALA A 140 38.02 17.97 -31.16
CA ALA A 140 38.33 19.25 -30.51
C ALA A 140 39.80 19.71 -30.63
N ALA A 141 40.65 18.98 -31.37
CA ALA A 141 42.07 19.29 -31.47
C ALA A 141 42.71 18.86 -32.81
N GLN A 142 42.75 19.79 -33.78
CA GLN A 142 43.81 19.86 -34.79
C GLN A 142 43.95 21.31 -35.32
N PRO A 143 45.15 21.78 -35.67
CA PRO A 143 45.42 23.19 -35.97
C PRO A 143 45.21 23.55 -37.43
N ALA A 144 44.91 24.82 -37.70
CA ALA A 144 44.91 25.38 -39.05
C ALA A 144 46.31 25.93 -39.43
N ALA A 145 46.91 25.42 -40.50
CA ALA A 145 48.13 25.93 -41.12
C ALA A 145 48.23 25.48 -42.59
N THR A 146 49.06 26.19 -43.37
CA THR A 146 49.27 26.06 -44.84
C THR A 146 48.02 26.46 -45.69
N ASP A 147 48.09 27.19 -46.82
CA ASP A 147 49.17 27.74 -47.69
C ASP A 147 48.64 29.05 -48.37
N ALA A 148 49.41 29.97 -49.01
CA ALA A 148 50.84 30.35 -49.01
C ALA A 148 51.04 31.60 -49.95
N VAL A 149 52.27 31.81 -50.45
CA VAL A 149 52.66 32.63 -51.64
C VAL A 149 52.79 34.18 -51.52
N ALA A 150 54.05 34.62 -51.41
CA ALA A 150 54.72 35.79 -52.04
C ALA A 150 54.25 37.28 -51.88
N ALA A 151 55.07 38.03 -51.12
CA ALA A 151 55.78 39.28 -51.50
C ALA A 151 54.97 40.62 -51.75
N PRO A 152 55.61 41.79 -51.94
CA PRO A 152 56.25 42.56 -50.84
C PRO A 152 56.03 44.11 -50.84
N VAL A 153 56.39 44.76 -49.72
CA VAL A 153 56.75 46.20 -49.47
C VAL A 153 56.02 47.39 -50.15
N GLU A 154 55.43 48.28 -49.33
CA GLU A 154 55.70 49.75 -49.15
C GLU A 154 54.65 50.31 -48.14
N ALA A 155 54.86 51.25 -47.19
CA ALA A 155 55.62 52.52 -47.07
C ALA A 155 54.81 53.75 -47.57
N VAL A 156 54.67 54.92 -46.88
CA VAL A 156 55.21 55.50 -45.61
C VAL A 156 54.15 56.45 -44.98
N ARG A 157 54.16 56.66 -43.63
CA ARG A 157 53.82 57.90 -42.83
C ARG A 157 53.21 57.57 -41.44
N GLU A 158 53.69 58.04 -40.28
CA GLU A 158 54.12 59.35 -39.72
C GLU A 158 53.07 59.92 -38.74
N ALA A 159 53.30 59.77 -37.42
CA ALA A 159 53.12 60.81 -36.38
C ALA A 159 53.46 60.27 -34.96
N ALA A 160 54.10 61.10 -34.15
CA ALA A 160 54.35 60.94 -32.70
C ALA A 160 54.07 62.31 -32.02
N PRO A 161 54.31 62.59 -30.72
CA PRO A 161 54.84 61.75 -29.62
C PRO A 161 54.12 61.93 -28.25
N ALA A 162 54.68 61.36 -27.16
CA ALA A 162 54.89 61.92 -25.78
C ALA A 162 53.78 62.70 -25.00
N ALA A 163 53.73 62.73 -23.65
CA ALA A 163 54.37 61.95 -22.57
C ALA A 163 53.82 62.28 -21.15
N ALA A 164 54.13 61.40 -20.18
CA ALA A 164 54.47 61.67 -18.76
C ALA A 164 53.41 62.04 -17.67
N ALA A 165 53.80 61.79 -16.41
CA ALA A 165 53.06 61.93 -15.12
C ALA A 165 53.54 63.20 -14.33
N PRO A 166 53.41 63.43 -12.98
CA PRO A 166 53.26 62.52 -11.81
C PRO A 166 52.32 63.01 -10.64
N ALA A 167 52.54 62.54 -9.40
CA ALA A 167 51.85 62.84 -8.11
C ALA A 167 52.59 63.97 -7.29
N PRO A 168 52.59 64.15 -5.92
CA PRO A 168 51.96 63.46 -4.74
C PRO A 168 51.52 64.40 -3.54
N ALA A 169 51.54 63.89 -2.28
CA ALA A 169 51.62 64.60 -0.96
C ALA A 169 50.35 65.29 -0.35
N ALA A 170 50.15 65.53 0.97
CA ALA A 170 50.84 65.19 2.25
C ALA A 170 49.88 65.29 3.50
N ASP A 171 50.40 65.09 4.74
CA ASP A 171 49.70 64.80 6.02
C ASP A 171 49.54 66.00 7.00
N ALA A 172 48.42 66.08 7.75
CA ALA A 172 48.20 67.00 8.88
C ALA A 172 47.19 66.45 9.94
N ARG A 173 47.21 66.99 11.17
CA ARG A 173 46.48 66.51 12.38
C ARG A 173 45.99 67.73 13.21
N LYS A 174 45.09 67.72 14.22
CA LYS A 174 44.35 66.77 15.13
C LYS A 174 43.18 67.63 15.76
N ARG A 175 42.17 67.25 16.56
CA ARG A 175 41.54 66.05 17.20
C ARG A 175 40.05 66.45 17.49
N ASP A 176 39.06 65.63 17.90
CA ASP A 176 38.67 65.14 19.26
C ASP A 176 37.20 64.60 19.22
N GLU A 177 36.68 64.01 20.32
CA GLU A 177 35.42 63.20 20.43
C GLU A 177 34.51 63.69 21.60
N PRO A 178 33.33 63.11 22.02
CA PRO A 178 32.39 62.11 21.42
C PRO A 178 30.85 62.38 21.68
N ARG A 179 29.98 61.36 21.40
CA ARG A 179 28.61 61.03 21.95
C ARG A 179 27.30 61.58 21.31
N ARG A 180 26.20 60.84 21.60
CA ARG A 180 24.77 60.95 21.17
C ARG A 180 23.93 61.88 22.11
N PRO A 181 22.60 62.14 21.94
CA PRO A 181 21.62 61.85 20.85
C PRO A 181 20.71 63.07 20.45
N ASP A 182 19.54 62.80 19.84
CA ASP A 182 18.24 63.51 19.92
C ASP A 182 17.69 64.44 18.79
N LYS A 183 16.33 64.57 18.81
CA LYS A 183 15.41 65.45 18.02
C LYS A 183 15.40 66.91 18.60
N PRO A 184 14.67 67.95 18.08
CA PRO A 184 13.45 67.96 17.23
C PRO A 184 13.24 69.16 16.24
N ARG A 185 11.96 69.34 15.80
CA ARG A 185 11.32 70.52 15.15
C ARG A 185 11.64 70.74 13.64
N ALA A 186 10.71 71.04 12.73
CA ALA A 186 9.44 71.81 12.66
C ALA A 186 9.62 73.18 11.95
N ASP A 187 8.60 73.79 11.32
CA ASP A 187 7.19 73.38 11.13
C ASP A 187 6.93 72.83 9.68
N ASP A 188 6.00 73.19 8.78
CA ASP A 188 4.88 74.18 8.74
C ASP A 188 3.84 73.87 7.61
N ASN A 189 2.68 74.54 7.69
CA ASN A 189 1.71 74.94 6.65
C ASN A 189 0.74 73.94 5.94
N ASN A 190 -0.49 73.90 6.49
CA ASN A 190 -1.77 74.33 5.86
C ASN A 190 -2.88 73.35 5.36
N ARG A 191 -3.97 73.33 6.16
CA ARG A 191 -5.42 73.54 5.83
C ARG A 191 -6.31 72.48 5.13
N ARG A 192 -7.53 72.37 5.72
CA ARG A 192 -8.78 71.62 5.36
C ARG A 192 -8.70 70.10 5.63
N GLY A 193 -9.51 69.48 6.51
CA GLY A 193 -10.64 69.90 7.37
C GLY A 193 -12.01 69.51 6.80
N GLY A 194 -12.97 68.91 7.52
CA GLY A 194 -13.00 68.29 8.87
C GLY A 194 -13.57 66.84 8.78
N GLY A 195 -13.72 66.01 9.82
CA GLY A 195 -14.26 66.20 11.18
C GLY A 195 -15.52 65.32 11.33
N GLY A 196 -15.75 64.51 12.38
CA GLY A 196 -14.91 64.22 13.56
C GLY A 196 -15.40 62.99 14.36
N ASP A 197 -14.53 62.52 15.26
CA ASP A 197 -14.77 62.00 16.63
C ASP A 197 -15.76 60.84 16.89
N GLY A 198 -15.37 59.74 17.56
CA GLY A 198 -14.00 59.19 17.74
C GLY A 198 -13.29 59.38 19.09
N GLU A 199 -13.76 58.75 20.18
CA GLU A 199 -12.99 58.60 21.44
C GLU A 199 -13.09 57.14 21.96
N ARG A 200 -12.02 56.33 22.18
CA ARG A 200 -10.71 56.46 22.90
C ARG A 200 -10.87 56.31 24.44
N LYS A 201 -9.94 55.70 25.22
CA LYS A 201 -8.63 55.09 24.94
C LYS A 201 -8.10 54.19 26.08
N ASN A 202 -6.99 53.49 25.81
CA ASN A 202 -5.89 53.06 26.71
C ASN A 202 -6.07 51.88 27.71
N ALA A 203 -5.17 50.90 27.56
CA ALA A 203 -4.43 50.21 28.62
C ALA A 203 -2.94 50.72 28.55
N PRO A 204 -1.86 50.05 29.05
CA PRO A 204 -1.72 48.92 30.01
C PRO A 204 -0.60 49.12 31.08
N HIS A 205 -0.48 48.21 32.09
CA HIS A 205 0.75 47.41 32.35
C HIS A 205 0.79 46.52 33.63
N ARG A 206 1.24 45.27 33.45
CA ARG A 206 2.14 44.39 34.25
C ARG A 206 1.98 44.14 35.78
N ALA A 207 2.00 42.83 36.10
CA ALA A 207 2.63 42.16 37.27
C ALA A 207 2.00 42.31 38.69
N SER A 208 1.98 41.29 39.56
CA SER A 208 2.22 39.83 39.42
C SER A 208 1.91 39.05 40.73
N VAL A 209 1.57 37.74 40.66
CA VAL A 209 1.55 36.75 41.78
C VAL A 209 0.42 37.01 42.83
N LYS A 210 -0.49 36.09 43.22
CA LYS A 210 -0.38 34.64 43.53
C LYS A 210 -1.74 33.89 43.60
N GLU A 211 -1.67 32.57 43.38
CA GLU A 211 -2.46 31.48 44.01
C GLU A 211 -3.98 31.21 43.80
N LYS A 212 -4.23 29.89 43.61
CA LYS A 212 -5.45 29.07 43.81
C LYS A 212 -6.54 29.08 42.73
N ALA A 213 -7.04 27.88 42.46
CA ALA A 213 -7.91 27.51 41.34
C ALA A 213 -9.41 27.54 41.71
N PRO A 214 -10.28 27.39 40.69
CA PRO A 214 -11.18 26.23 40.72
C PRO A 214 -11.20 25.41 39.42
N ALA A 215 -11.51 24.12 39.56
CA ALA A 215 -11.80 23.20 38.46
C ALA A 215 -13.30 23.21 38.08
N PRO A 216 -13.71 22.69 36.90
CA PRO A 216 -14.94 23.13 36.23
C PRO A 216 -16.13 22.18 36.35
N ARG A 217 -17.34 22.69 36.01
CA ARG A 217 -18.39 22.04 35.18
C ARG A 217 -19.68 22.86 35.16
N VAL A 218 -20.07 23.39 33.99
CA VAL A 218 -21.48 23.66 33.65
C VAL A 218 -21.69 23.30 32.17
N ALA A 219 -22.64 22.41 31.93
CA ALA A 219 -23.25 22.08 30.64
C ALA A 219 -24.72 21.68 30.95
N PRO A 220 -25.67 21.82 30.01
CA PRO A 220 -26.96 22.41 30.36
C PRO A 220 -27.98 21.45 31.00
N ARG A 221 -29.01 22.05 31.61
CA ARG A 221 -30.33 21.41 31.76
C ARG A 221 -31.28 21.94 30.69
N THR A 222 -32.13 21.04 30.20
CA THR A 222 -33.32 21.37 29.41
C THR A 222 -34.34 22.13 30.25
N THR A 223 -35.19 22.92 29.61
CA THR A 223 -36.41 23.45 30.21
C THR A 223 -37.50 22.38 30.18
N ASP A 224 -38.43 22.47 31.14
CA ASP A 224 -39.90 22.45 30.97
C ASP A 224 -40.55 21.85 32.22
N GLU A 225 -41.09 22.72 33.08
CA GLU A 225 -42.35 22.53 33.82
C GLU A 225 -42.75 23.83 34.53
N GLU A 226 -44.05 24.03 34.73
CA GLU A 226 -44.66 25.26 35.24
C GLU A 226 -44.70 25.31 36.78
N SER A 227 -44.51 26.49 37.37
CA SER A 227 -45.44 27.11 38.36
C SER A 227 -44.82 28.30 39.12
N ASP A 228 -45.67 29.21 39.58
CA ASP A 228 -45.30 30.43 40.30
C ASP A 228 -44.70 30.21 41.71
N GLY A 229 -43.95 31.22 42.20
CA GLY A 229 -43.92 31.46 43.65
C GLY A 229 -42.65 32.03 44.27
N PHE A 230 -42.55 33.36 44.33
CA PHE A 230 -41.95 34.13 45.44
C PHE A 230 -40.59 33.70 46.07
N ARG A 231 -39.56 34.47 45.69
CA ARG A 231 -38.76 35.32 46.59
C ARG A 231 -38.14 34.73 47.88
N ARG A 232 -36.79 34.79 47.90
CA ARG A 232 -35.97 35.49 48.93
C ARG A 232 -35.55 34.74 50.21
N GLY A 233 -34.79 33.66 50.03
CA GLY A 233 -33.59 33.37 50.84
C GLY A 233 -33.78 32.83 52.26
N GLY A 234 -32.68 32.79 53.03
CA GLY A 234 -32.64 32.32 54.42
C GLY A 234 -31.89 30.99 54.64
N ARG A 235 -30.62 31.07 55.10
CA ARG A 235 -29.92 29.90 55.67
C ARG A 235 -30.57 29.52 57.01
N GLY A 236 -31.08 28.29 57.14
CA GLY A 236 -31.65 27.77 58.39
C GLY A 236 -31.16 26.35 58.73
N LYS A 237 -30.51 26.19 59.90
CA LYS A 237 -30.21 24.88 60.51
C LYS A 237 -31.55 24.19 60.87
N ALA A 238 -31.70 22.87 61.03
CA ALA A 238 -30.75 21.90 61.59
C ALA A 238 -31.09 20.44 61.22
N LYS A 239 -30.28 19.50 61.72
CA LYS A 239 -30.48 18.03 61.57
C LYS A 239 -31.72 17.56 62.35
N LEU A 240 -32.55 16.70 61.75
CA LEU A 240 -33.42 15.79 62.49
C LEU A 240 -33.22 14.35 62.02
N LYS A 241 -32.70 13.47 62.89
CA LYS A 241 -32.73 12.03 62.67
C LYS A 241 -34.16 11.51 62.89
N LYS A 242 -34.84 11.11 61.82
CA LYS A 242 -35.85 10.04 61.85
C LYS A 242 -35.40 8.99 60.83
N ARG A 243 -34.92 7.83 61.29
CA ARG A 243 -35.66 6.69 61.89
C ARG A 243 -36.19 5.81 60.75
N ASN A 244 -35.65 4.59 60.68
CA ASN A 244 -35.96 3.61 59.64
C ASN A 244 -37.48 3.51 59.45
N ALA A 245 -37.93 3.79 58.23
CA ALA A 245 -39.26 3.49 57.74
C ALA A 245 -39.11 2.40 56.68
N HIS A 246 -40.03 1.43 56.72
CA HIS A 246 -40.06 0.18 55.95
C HIS A 246 -39.29 0.20 54.63
N GLY A 247 -38.29 -0.70 54.53
CA GLY A 247 -37.77 -1.14 53.24
C GLY A 247 -38.82 -1.98 52.53
N PHE A 248 -39.79 -1.32 51.89
CA PHE A 248 -40.68 -1.94 50.92
C PHE A 248 -39.86 -2.23 49.66
N GLN A 249 -39.15 -3.36 49.65
CA GLN A 249 -38.68 -3.93 48.40
C GLN A 249 -39.90 -4.42 47.64
N SER A 250 -40.39 -3.59 46.72
CA SER A 250 -41.25 -4.07 45.62
C SER A 250 -40.56 -5.29 45.00
N PRO A 251 -41.21 -6.46 44.92
CA PRO A 251 -40.63 -7.61 44.24
C PRO A 251 -40.58 -7.30 42.74
N THR A 252 -39.43 -6.77 42.29
CA THR A 252 -39.14 -6.55 40.88
C THR A 252 -38.94 -7.91 40.22
N GLY A 253 -40.04 -8.56 39.85
CA GLY A 253 -40.00 -9.59 38.82
C GLY A 253 -39.33 -9.02 37.56
N PRO A 254 -38.61 -9.84 36.77
CA PRO A 254 -37.88 -9.35 35.61
C PRO A 254 -38.86 -8.65 34.65
N VAL A 255 -38.64 -7.35 34.42
CA VAL A 255 -39.44 -6.56 33.49
C VAL A 255 -38.99 -6.93 32.09
N VAL A 256 -39.58 -8.00 31.55
CA VAL A 256 -39.34 -8.47 30.18
C VAL A 256 -39.63 -7.32 29.22
N ARG A 257 -38.57 -6.75 28.65
CA ARG A 257 -38.65 -5.73 27.60
C ARG A 257 -38.36 -6.34 26.25
N GLU A 258 -38.94 -5.73 25.23
CA GLU A 258 -38.56 -5.96 23.84
C GLU A 258 -37.34 -5.09 23.53
N VAL A 259 -36.23 -5.76 23.21
CA VAL A 259 -34.92 -5.18 22.91
C VAL A 259 -34.76 -5.17 21.39
N LYS A 260 -34.34 -4.04 20.83
CA LYS A 260 -34.11 -3.85 19.39
C LYS A 260 -32.63 -3.97 19.10
N ILE A 261 -32.23 -5.10 18.53
CA ILE A 261 -30.84 -5.43 18.25
C ILE A 261 -30.61 -5.30 16.74
N GLY A 262 -29.76 -4.35 16.35
CA GLY A 262 -29.24 -4.18 14.99
C GLY A 262 -28.20 -5.25 14.63
N GLU A 263 -27.42 -5.06 13.58
CA GLU A 263 -26.26 -5.91 13.25
C GLU A 263 -25.18 -5.83 14.35
N THR A 264 -25.04 -4.64 14.96
CA THR A 264 -24.07 -4.37 16.02
C THR A 264 -24.64 -3.47 17.12
N ILE A 265 -24.31 -3.73 18.38
CA ILE A 265 -24.74 -2.92 19.54
C ILE A 265 -23.64 -2.86 20.61
N THR A 266 -23.46 -1.73 21.30
CA THR A 266 -22.49 -1.69 22.41
C THR A 266 -23.03 -2.37 23.66
N VAL A 267 -22.14 -2.94 24.49
CA VAL A 267 -22.49 -3.47 25.82
C VAL A 267 -23.22 -2.42 26.69
N GLY A 268 -22.86 -1.13 26.56
CA GLY A 268 -23.49 -0.02 27.26
C GLY A 268 -24.92 0.31 26.78
N ASP A 269 -25.19 0.17 25.48
CA ASP A 269 -26.51 0.46 24.91
C ASP A 269 -27.47 -0.72 25.05
N LEU A 270 -26.96 -1.95 24.90
CA LEU A 270 -27.69 -3.17 25.22
C LEU A 270 -28.13 -3.17 26.69
N ALA A 271 -27.23 -2.81 27.61
CA ALA A 271 -27.55 -2.61 29.03
C ALA A 271 -28.65 -1.56 29.26
N GLN A 272 -28.63 -0.44 28.52
CA GLN A 272 -29.66 0.60 28.65
C GLN A 272 -31.04 0.15 28.15
N GLN A 273 -31.11 -0.48 26.97
CA GLN A 273 -32.37 -1.01 26.41
C GLN A 273 -33.03 -2.02 27.37
N MET A 274 -32.23 -2.99 27.86
CA MET A 274 -32.65 -3.96 28.87
C MET A 274 -32.93 -3.32 30.24
N SER A 275 -32.32 -2.16 30.51
CA SER A 275 -32.23 -1.51 31.81
C SER A 275 -31.60 -2.38 32.90
N VAL A 276 -30.63 -3.19 32.48
CA VAL A 276 -29.72 -4.01 33.30
C VAL A 276 -28.41 -3.22 33.48
N LYS A 277 -27.61 -3.50 34.52
CA LYS A 277 -26.31 -2.83 34.66
C LYS A 277 -25.30 -3.45 33.69
N ALA A 278 -24.52 -2.62 32.98
CA ALA A 278 -23.46 -3.10 32.08
C ALA A 278 -22.45 -4.05 32.77
N ALA A 279 -22.20 -3.88 34.08
CA ALA A 279 -21.37 -4.80 34.86
C ALA A 279 -21.95 -6.22 35.00
N GLU A 280 -23.27 -6.39 34.93
CA GLU A 280 -23.95 -7.69 34.97
C GLU A 280 -23.83 -8.39 33.61
N ILE A 281 -23.95 -7.64 32.49
CA ILE A 281 -23.67 -8.15 31.13
C ILE A 281 -22.20 -8.54 30.97
N ILE A 282 -21.24 -7.68 31.38
CA ILE A 282 -19.80 -7.99 31.33
C ILE A 282 -19.48 -9.26 32.14
N LYS A 283 -20.08 -9.41 33.32
CA LYS A 283 -19.92 -10.61 34.15
C LYS A 283 -20.52 -11.87 33.51
N PHE A 284 -21.57 -11.72 32.70
CA PHE A 284 -22.16 -12.82 31.93
C PHE A 284 -21.29 -13.19 30.72
N MET A 285 -20.83 -12.23 29.93
CA MET A 285 -19.88 -12.46 28.83
C MET A 285 -18.58 -13.13 29.31
N PHE A 286 -18.08 -12.74 30.48
CA PHE A 286 -16.93 -13.40 31.10
C PHE A 286 -17.18 -14.89 31.45
N LYS A 287 -18.43 -15.32 31.68
CA LYS A 287 -18.78 -16.75 31.81
C LYS A 287 -18.81 -17.47 30.46
N LEU A 288 -19.16 -16.77 29.37
CA LEU A 288 -19.13 -17.30 28.00
C LEU A 288 -17.70 -17.41 27.45
N GLY A 289 -16.70 -16.88 28.16
CA GLY A 289 -15.29 -16.92 27.80
C GLY A 289 -14.80 -15.67 27.06
N THR A 290 -15.70 -14.75 26.67
CA THR A 290 -15.36 -13.51 25.96
C THR A 290 -15.17 -12.36 26.96
N PRO A 291 -13.93 -11.86 27.18
CA PRO A 291 -13.72 -10.66 27.99
C PRO A 291 -14.29 -9.44 27.25
N ALA A 292 -15.16 -8.69 27.93
CA ALA A 292 -15.89 -7.56 27.35
C ALA A 292 -15.73 -6.26 28.17
N THR A 293 -15.71 -5.12 27.47
CA THR A 293 -15.72 -3.78 28.10
C THR A 293 -17.02 -3.03 27.81
N ILE A 294 -17.33 -1.97 28.58
CA ILE A 294 -18.61 -1.22 28.48
C ILE A 294 -18.83 -0.65 27.07
N ASN A 295 -17.75 -0.22 26.42
CA ASN A 295 -17.80 0.41 25.08
C ASN A 295 -17.50 -0.60 23.96
N GLN A 296 -17.49 -1.90 24.27
CA GLN A 296 -17.26 -2.94 23.28
C GLN A 296 -18.52 -3.13 22.43
N VAL A 297 -18.32 -3.16 21.11
CA VAL A 297 -19.35 -3.53 20.15
C VAL A 297 -19.52 -5.04 20.17
N LEU A 298 -20.77 -5.50 20.22
CA LEU A 298 -21.18 -6.88 20.07
C LEU A 298 -21.84 -7.08 18.71
N ASP A 299 -21.61 -8.25 18.12
CA ASP A 299 -22.37 -8.82 17.02
C ASP A 299 -23.81 -9.18 17.42
N GLN A 300 -24.72 -9.20 16.45
CA GLN A 300 -26.14 -9.51 16.63
C GLN A 300 -26.38 -10.87 17.30
N GLU A 301 -25.62 -11.92 16.96
CA GLU A 301 -25.78 -13.27 17.53
C GLU A 301 -25.43 -13.30 19.02
N THR A 302 -24.27 -12.76 19.40
CA THR A 302 -23.85 -12.65 20.80
C THR A 302 -24.78 -11.73 21.59
N ALA A 303 -25.18 -10.60 21.02
CA ALA A 303 -26.13 -9.68 21.66
C ALA A 303 -27.51 -10.31 21.88
N GLN A 304 -28.01 -11.10 20.92
CA GLN A 304 -29.25 -11.87 21.05
C GLN A 304 -29.12 -12.89 22.18
N LEU A 305 -28.07 -13.71 22.20
CA LEU A 305 -27.85 -14.73 23.24
C LEU A 305 -27.75 -14.11 24.64
N VAL A 306 -27.06 -12.97 24.78
CA VAL A 306 -27.00 -12.19 26.02
C VAL A 306 -28.38 -11.69 26.45
N ALA A 307 -29.21 -11.24 25.52
CA ALA A 307 -30.54 -10.71 25.82
C ALA A 307 -31.55 -11.81 26.18
N GLU A 308 -31.54 -12.94 25.47
CA GLU A 308 -32.43 -14.08 25.69
C GLU A 308 -32.16 -14.78 27.03
N GLU A 309 -30.89 -15.05 27.38
CA GLU A 309 -30.52 -15.68 28.66
C GLU A 309 -30.82 -14.79 29.87
N LEU A 310 -30.79 -13.46 29.69
CA LEU A 310 -31.24 -12.48 30.68
C LEU A 310 -32.77 -12.29 30.70
N GLY A 311 -33.52 -13.05 29.90
CA GLY A 311 -34.98 -13.12 29.91
C GLY A 311 -35.69 -12.01 29.15
N HIS A 312 -35.02 -11.31 28.25
CA HIS A 312 -35.61 -10.27 27.41
C HIS A 312 -36.08 -10.83 26.06
N LYS A 313 -37.12 -10.22 25.48
CA LYS A 313 -37.53 -10.55 24.11
C LYS A 313 -36.64 -9.80 23.13
N VAL A 314 -36.01 -10.53 22.22
CA VAL A 314 -35.24 -9.91 21.13
C VAL A 314 -36.15 -9.64 19.94
N THR A 315 -36.09 -8.41 19.43
CA THR A 315 -36.58 -8.04 18.10
C THR A 315 -35.37 -7.67 17.26
N LEU A 316 -35.05 -8.52 16.29
CA LEU A 316 -34.00 -8.25 15.32
C LEU A 316 -34.50 -7.17 14.36
N VAL A 317 -33.74 -6.09 14.23
CA VAL A 317 -33.98 -5.02 13.25
C VAL A 317 -32.81 -5.09 12.27
N SER A 318 -33.07 -5.21 10.98
CA SER A 318 -32.01 -5.07 10.00
C SER A 318 -31.64 -3.59 9.89
N ASP A 319 -30.35 -3.29 10.07
CA ASP A 319 -29.82 -1.94 9.85
C ASP A 319 -29.98 -1.49 8.39
N THR A 320 -30.17 -2.45 7.47
CA THR A 320 -30.53 -2.21 6.08
C THR A 320 -31.94 -1.66 5.88
N ALA A 321 -32.86 -1.69 6.85
CA ALA A 321 -34.28 -1.37 6.61
C ALA A 321 -34.53 0.02 5.98
N LEU A 322 -33.65 1.01 6.26
CA LEU A 322 -33.67 2.31 5.58
C LEU A 322 -33.18 2.22 4.13
N GLU A 323 -32.11 1.45 3.88
CA GLU A 323 -31.54 1.20 2.55
C GLU A 323 -32.46 0.36 1.68
N ASP A 324 -33.13 -0.65 2.25
CA ASP A 324 -34.12 -1.49 1.60
C ASP A 324 -35.34 -0.63 1.18
N SER A 325 -35.83 0.23 2.08
CA SER A 325 -36.93 1.16 1.75
C SER A 325 -36.53 2.17 0.64
N LEU A 326 -35.26 2.56 0.58
CA LEU A 326 -34.72 3.41 -0.48
C LEU A 326 -34.63 2.64 -1.80
N ALA A 327 -34.10 1.41 -1.77
CA ALA A 327 -33.99 0.53 -2.93
C ALA A 327 -35.34 0.13 -3.51
N GLU A 328 -36.38 -0.01 -2.68
CA GLU A 328 -37.76 -0.18 -3.16
C GLU A 328 -38.31 1.11 -3.79
N SER A 329 -38.05 2.29 -3.20
CA SER A 329 -38.45 3.57 -3.78
C SER A 329 -37.72 3.95 -5.08
N LEU A 330 -36.62 3.26 -5.40
CA LEU A 330 -35.82 3.42 -6.62
C LEU A 330 -36.22 2.45 -7.75
N LYS A 331 -37.18 1.53 -7.52
CA LYS A 331 -37.72 0.66 -8.58
C LYS A 331 -38.73 1.44 -9.42
N PHE A 332 -38.32 1.83 -10.61
CA PHE A 332 -39.17 2.54 -11.58
C PHE A 332 -39.47 1.64 -12.79
N GLU A 333 -40.76 1.47 -13.12
CA GLU A 333 -41.19 0.72 -14.30
C GLU A 333 -41.24 1.67 -15.51
N GLY A 334 -40.10 1.83 -16.18
CA GLY A 334 -39.96 2.61 -17.41
C GLY A 334 -39.94 1.75 -18.68
N GLU A 335 -40.14 2.39 -19.84
CA GLU A 335 -39.90 1.77 -21.14
C GLU A 335 -38.39 1.58 -21.35
N ALA A 336 -37.97 0.35 -21.64
CA ALA A 336 -36.57 0.00 -21.87
C ALA A 336 -36.15 0.34 -23.31
N VAL A 337 -35.14 1.19 -23.43
CA VAL A 337 -34.57 1.65 -24.70
C VAL A 337 -33.14 1.14 -24.82
N SER A 338 -32.71 0.79 -26.04
CA SER A 338 -31.31 0.42 -26.31
C SER A 338 -30.35 1.54 -25.88
N ARG A 339 -29.23 1.19 -25.23
CA ARG A 339 -28.22 2.15 -24.75
C ARG A 339 -26.88 1.98 -25.44
N ALA A 340 -26.09 3.05 -25.48
CA ALA A 340 -24.69 2.99 -25.89
C ALA A 340 -23.88 2.07 -24.95
N PRO A 341 -23.00 1.18 -25.47
CA PRO A 341 -22.13 0.37 -24.63
C PRO A 341 -21.09 1.24 -23.91
N VAL A 342 -20.84 0.92 -22.64
CA VAL A 342 -19.69 1.43 -21.89
C VAL A 342 -18.55 0.42 -22.01
N VAL A 343 -17.39 0.88 -22.45
CA VAL A 343 -16.27 0.05 -22.90
C VAL A 343 -14.98 0.49 -22.20
N THR A 344 -14.26 -0.44 -21.56
CA THR A 344 -12.97 -0.11 -20.93
C THR A 344 -11.79 -0.69 -21.69
N VAL A 345 -10.69 0.07 -21.76
CA VAL A 345 -9.48 -0.34 -22.50
C VAL A 345 -8.39 -0.78 -21.52
N MET A 346 -8.07 -2.07 -21.59
CA MET A 346 -7.11 -2.75 -20.73
C MET A 346 -5.94 -3.34 -21.51
N GLY A 347 -4.92 -3.80 -20.79
CA GLY A 347 -3.63 -4.25 -21.34
C GLY A 347 -2.45 -3.59 -20.64
N HIS A 348 -1.26 -4.07 -21.00
CA HIS A 348 0.05 -3.68 -20.46
C HIS A 348 0.41 -2.20 -20.74
N VAL A 349 1.47 -1.73 -20.08
CA VAL A 349 2.17 -0.48 -20.44
C VAL A 349 2.75 -0.62 -21.86
N ASP A 350 2.90 0.50 -22.58
CA ASP A 350 3.45 0.61 -23.95
C ASP A 350 2.80 -0.22 -25.07
N HIS A 351 1.72 -0.96 -24.76
CA HIS A 351 0.84 -1.57 -25.76
C HIS A 351 0.00 -0.54 -26.56
N GLY A 352 0.14 0.76 -26.28
CA GLY A 352 -0.46 1.84 -27.07
C GLY A 352 -1.95 2.11 -26.79
N LYS A 353 -2.44 1.80 -25.58
CA LYS A 353 -3.84 2.04 -25.17
C LYS A 353 -4.25 3.50 -25.31
N THR A 354 -3.52 4.40 -24.65
CA THR A 354 -3.75 5.85 -24.73
C THR A 354 -3.58 6.37 -26.16
N SER A 355 -2.72 5.76 -26.98
CA SER A 355 -2.55 6.10 -28.40
C SER A 355 -3.77 5.71 -29.26
N LEU A 356 -4.37 4.56 -28.98
CA LEU A 356 -5.60 4.10 -29.64
C LEU A 356 -6.77 5.02 -29.27
N LEU A 357 -6.88 5.37 -27.99
CA LEU A 357 -7.88 6.29 -27.47
C LEU A 357 -7.69 7.71 -28.03
N ASP A 358 -6.46 8.24 -28.06
CA ASP A 358 -6.07 9.52 -28.68
C ASP A 358 -6.45 9.59 -30.16
N TYR A 359 -6.25 8.49 -30.91
CA TYR A 359 -6.68 8.40 -32.32
C TYR A 359 -8.20 8.52 -32.44
N ILE A 360 -8.96 7.72 -31.65
CA ILE A 360 -10.43 7.73 -31.66
C ILE A 360 -10.98 9.13 -31.30
N ARG A 361 -10.46 9.80 -30.26
CA ARG A 361 -10.89 11.17 -29.89
C ARG A 361 -10.33 12.27 -30.80
N ARG A 362 -9.49 11.93 -31.79
CA ARG A 362 -8.79 12.86 -32.71
C ARG A 362 -7.99 13.96 -31.99
N ALA A 363 -7.50 13.69 -30.77
CA ALA A 363 -6.81 14.64 -29.91
C ALA A 363 -5.70 13.93 -29.11
N LYS A 364 -4.63 14.64 -28.73
CA LYS A 364 -3.41 14.05 -28.15
C LYS A 364 -3.31 14.32 -26.65
N VAL A 365 -3.89 13.46 -25.82
CA VAL A 365 -3.77 13.51 -24.35
C VAL A 365 -2.44 12.94 -23.89
N ALA A 366 -1.95 11.86 -24.51
CA ALA A 366 -0.68 11.23 -24.13
C ALA A 366 0.54 12.16 -24.28
N ALA A 367 0.44 13.21 -25.11
CA ALA A 367 1.47 14.24 -25.28
C ALA A 367 1.38 15.39 -24.25
N GLY A 368 0.28 15.48 -23.49
CA GLY A 368 0.05 16.50 -22.45
C GLY A 368 0.16 15.96 -21.02
N GLU A 369 0.00 14.65 -20.81
CA GLU A 369 0.13 14.01 -19.50
C GLU A 369 1.59 13.92 -19.02
N ALA A 370 1.79 14.09 -17.70
CA ALA A 370 3.10 13.99 -17.10
C ALA A 370 3.64 12.55 -17.18
N GLY A 371 4.86 12.40 -17.72
CA GLY A 371 5.46 11.10 -17.99
C GLY A 371 4.95 10.40 -19.25
N GLY A 372 4.02 11.00 -20.01
CA GLY A 372 3.48 10.42 -21.25
C GLY A 372 2.59 9.19 -21.05
N ILE A 373 2.01 9.03 -19.86
CA ILE A 373 1.20 7.87 -19.46
C ILE A 373 -0.12 8.28 -18.82
N THR A 374 -1.20 7.58 -19.16
CA THR A 374 -2.45 7.63 -18.40
C THR A 374 -2.17 7.27 -16.94
N GLN A 375 -2.54 8.14 -15.99
CA GLN A 375 -2.43 7.90 -14.54
C GLN A 375 -3.76 8.00 -13.78
N HIS A 376 -4.83 8.40 -14.47
CA HIS A 376 -6.18 8.62 -13.96
C HIS A 376 -7.21 7.83 -14.78
N ILE A 377 -8.36 7.47 -14.22
CA ILE A 377 -9.44 6.88 -15.03
C ILE A 377 -10.17 8.00 -15.79
N GLY A 378 -9.99 8.04 -17.11
CA GLY A 378 -10.66 9.00 -17.99
C GLY A 378 -11.93 8.41 -18.60
N ALA A 379 -13.05 9.12 -18.51
CA ALA A 379 -14.32 8.74 -19.15
C ALA A 379 -14.68 9.73 -20.27
N TYR A 380 -15.11 9.24 -21.44
CA TYR A 380 -15.55 10.08 -22.55
C TYR A 380 -16.47 9.34 -23.53
N HIS A 381 -17.36 10.05 -24.22
CA HIS A 381 -18.21 9.49 -25.28
C HIS A 381 -17.69 9.80 -26.70
N VAL A 382 -18.08 8.98 -27.67
CA VAL A 382 -17.73 9.10 -29.10
C VAL A 382 -18.95 8.75 -29.94
N GLU A 383 -19.31 9.61 -30.88
CA GLU A 383 -20.36 9.35 -31.87
C GLU A 383 -19.75 8.69 -33.12
N THR A 384 -20.34 7.57 -33.56
CA THR A 384 -20.01 6.88 -34.82
C THR A 384 -21.26 6.80 -35.71
N GLU A 385 -21.11 6.49 -36.99
CA GLU A 385 -22.24 6.40 -37.94
C GLU A 385 -23.28 5.34 -37.57
N ARG A 386 -22.91 4.33 -36.76
CA ARG A 386 -23.80 3.26 -36.29
C ARG A 386 -24.35 3.48 -34.87
N GLY A 387 -23.76 4.39 -34.08
CA GLY A 387 -24.15 4.61 -32.69
C GLY A 387 -23.08 5.31 -31.84
N MET A 388 -23.43 5.62 -30.60
CA MET A 388 -22.50 6.18 -29.60
C MET A 388 -21.78 5.06 -28.84
N VAL A 389 -20.52 5.27 -28.47
CA VAL A 389 -19.74 4.39 -27.59
C VAL A 389 -19.08 5.24 -26.49
N THR A 390 -19.13 4.79 -25.23
CA THR A 390 -18.47 5.46 -24.11
C THR A 390 -17.24 4.69 -23.67
N PHE A 391 -16.08 5.36 -23.62
CA PHE A 391 -14.79 4.78 -23.28
C PHE A 391 -14.36 5.14 -21.85
N LEU A 392 -13.91 4.13 -21.10
CA LEU A 392 -13.15 4.27 -19.84
C LEU A 392 -11.68 3.87 -20.05
N ASP A 393 -10.77 4.86 -20.13
CA ASP A 393 -9.33 4.60 -20.12
C ASP A 393 -8.89 4.12 -18.74
N THR A 394 -8.07 3.08 -18.67
CA THR A 394 -7.53 2.57 -17.39
C THR A 394 -5.99 2.48 -17.44
N PRO A 395 -5.28 2.99 -16.42
CA PRO A 395 -3.82 2.95 -16.39
C PRO A 395 -3.28 1.51 -16.38
N GLY A 396 -2.23 1.26 -17.18
CA GLY A 396 -1.67 -0.08 -17.38
C GLY A 396 -0.80 -0.59 -16.23
N HIS A 397 -0.12 0.28 -15.49
CA HIS A 397 0.87 -0.10 -14.48
C HIS A 397 0.25 -0.91 -13.32
N ALA A 398 1.00 -1.92 -12.86
CA ALA A 398 0.65 -2.82 -11.75
C ALA A 398 0.05 -2.12 -10.51
N ALA A 399 0.57 -0.95 -10.08
CA ALA A 399 0.05 -0.22 -8.92
C ALA A 399 -1.46 0.12 -9.01
N PHE A 400 -2.02 0.17 -10.21
CA PHE A 400 -3.42 0.51 -10.46
C PHE A 400 -4.37 -0.71 -10.62
N THR A 401 -4.02 -1.88 -10.05
CA THR A 401 -4.90 -3.07 -10.04
C THR A 401 -6.31 -2.76 -9.55
N ALA A 402 -6.48 -1.92 -8.53
CA ALA A 402 -7.79 -1.50 -8.04
C ALA A 402 -8.59 -0.70 -9.07
N MET A 403 -7.95 0.20 -9.83
CA MET A 403 -8.59 0.95 -10.92
C MET A 403 -9.03 0.02 -12.07
N ARG A 404 -8.24 -0.99 -12.42
CA ARG A 404 -8.64 -2.00 -13.41
C ARG A 404 -9.86 -2.80 -12.93
N ALA A 405 -9.86 -3.25 -11.68
CA ALA A 405 -10.99 -3.97 -11.10
C ALA A 405 -12.27 -3.10 -11.01
N ARG A 406 -12.14 -1.78 -10.78
CA ARG A 406 -13.23 -0.81 -10.88
C ARG A 406 -13.73 -0.66 -12.32
N GLY A 407 -12.81 -0.45 -13.26
CA GLY A 407 -13.10 -0.31 -14.69
C GLY A 407 -13.92 -1.49 -15.23
N ALA A 408 -13.45 -2.72 -15.02
CA ALA A 408 -14.14 -3.93 -15.46
C ALA A 408 -15.58 -4.05 -14.93
N LYS A 409 -15.87 -3.55 -13.72
CA LYS A 409 -17.22 -3.59 -13.12
C LYS A 409 -18.14 -2.47 -13.60
N ALA A 410 -17.59 -1.40 -14.17
CA ALA A 410 -18.35 -0.23 -14.62
C ALA A 410 -18.79 -0.33 -16.10
N THR A 411 -18.35 -1.37 -16.82
CA THR A 411 -18.44 -1.48 -18.29
C THR A 411 -19.12 -2.75 -18.77
N ASP A 412 -19.82 -2.63 -19.90
CA ASP A 412 -20.49 -3.73 -20.61
C ASP A 412 -19.51 -4.59 -21.43
N ILE A 413 -18.38 -4.02 -21.87
CA ILE A 413 -17.38 -4.68 -22.74
C ILE A 413 -15.95 -4.25 -22.32
N VAL A 414 -14.98 -5.18 -22.38
CA VAL A 414 -13.55 -4.88 -22.19
C VAL A 414 -12.78 -5.04 -23.51
N ILE A 415 -12.12 -3.98 -23.99
CA ILE A 415 -11.11 -4.08 -25.05
C ILE A 415 -9.78 -4.44 -24.41
N LEU A 416 -9.19 -5.57 -24.82
CA LEU A 416 -7.85 -6.01 -24.42
C LEU A 416 -6.84 -5.67 -25.51
N VAL A 417 -5.98 -4.68 -25.24
CA VAL A 417 -4.94 -4.25 -26.18
C VAL A 417 -3.67 -5.07 -25.96
N VAL A 418 -3.30 -5.86 -26.98
CA VAL A 418 -2.08 -6.68 -27.00
C VAL A 418 -1.19 -6.21 -28.15
N ALA A 419 0.08 -5.95 -27.90
CA ALA A 419 0.96 -5.48 -28.95
C ALA A 419 1.58 -6.65 -29.73
N ALA A 420 1.60 -6.53 -31.06
CA ALA A 420 2.03 -7.58 -31.99
C ALA A 420 3.53 -7.93 -31.93
N ASP A 421 4.34 -7.06 -31.32
CA ASP A 421 5.77 -7.24 -31.06
C ASP A 421 6.06 -7.84 -29.66
N ASP A 422 5.34 -7.37 -28.63
CA ASP A 422 5.58 -7.79 -27.24
C ASP A 422 4.89 -9.12 -26.89
N GLY A 423 3.64 -9.31 -27.30
CA GLY A 423 2.81 -10.47 -26.97
C GLY A 423 2.09 -10.38 -25.61
N VAL A 424 1.77 -11.52 -25.01
CA VAL A 424 0.98 -11.59 -23.77
C VAL A 424 1.86 -11.40 -22.52
N MET A 425 1.86 -10.16 -22.02
CA MET A 425 2.58 -9.76 -20.79
C MET A 425 1.78 -10.01 -19.50
N PRO A 426 2.40 -10.05 -18.30
CA PRO A 426 1.70 -10.33 -17.04
C PRO A 426 0.51 -9.42 -16.71
N GLN A 427 0.57 -8.14 -17.07
CA GLN A 427 -0.55 -7.20 -16.91
C GLN A 427 -1.71 -7.46 -17.89
N THR A 428 -1.43 -8.06 -19.06
CA THR A 428 -2.45 -8.57 -19.98
C THR A 428 -3.19 -9.77 -19.37
N ILE A 429 -2.45 -10.69 -18.72
CA ILE A 429 -3.02 -11.82 -17.98
C ILE A 429 -3.88 -11.32 -16.79
N GLU A 430 -3.40 -10.31 -16.06
CA GLU A 430 -4.16 -9.65 -14.99
C GLU A 430 -5.47 -9.02 -15.50
N ALA A 431 -5.43 -8.31 -16.64
CA ALA A 431 -6.62 -7.73 -17.27
C ALA A 431 -7.66 -8.81 -17.68
N VAL A 432 -7.21 -9.92 -18.27
CA VAL A 432 -8.07 -11.07 -18.58
C VAL A 432 -8.71 -11.67 -17.32
N GLN A 433 -7.99 -11.71 -16.19
CA GLN A 433 -8.54 -12.15 -14.92
C GLN A 433 -9.60 -11.19 -14.36
N HIS A 434 -9.39 -9.86 -14.44
CA HIS A 434 -10.38 -8.87 -14.00
C HIS A 434 -11.67 -8.94 -14.84
N ALA A 435 -11.57 -8.99 -16.17
CA ALA A 435 -12.73 -9.11 -17.05
C ALA A 435 -13.54 -10.39 -16.75
N LYS A 436 -12.85 -11.53 -16.62
CA LYS A 436 -13.49 -12.82 -16.26
C LYS A 436 -14.06 -12.85 -14.84
N ALA A 437 -13.49 -12.11 -13.89
CA ALA A 437 -14.02 -11.98 -12.54
C ALA A 437 -15.23 -11.03 -12.46
N ALA A 438 -15.32 -10.05 -13.37
CA ALA A 438 -16.50 -9.20 -13.55
C ALA A 438 -17.61 -9.88 -14.36
N GLY A 439 -17.28 -10.91 -15.16
CA GLY A 439 -18.21 -11.58 -16.07
C GLY A 439 -18.43 -10.85 -17.40
N VAL A 440 -17.51 -9.94 -17.75
CA VAL A 440 -17.65 -9.02 -18.89
C VAL A 440 -16.96 -9.58 -20.14
N PRO A 441 -17.60 -9.55 -21.32
CA PRO A 441 -17.01 -10.04 -22.56
C PRO A 441 -15.79 -9.22 -23.01
N LEU A 442 -14.91 -9.90 -23.74
CA LEU A 442 -13.63 -9.38 -24.21
C LEU A 442 -13.67 -9.17 -25.73
N VAL A 443 -13.09 -8.06 -26.18
CA VAL A 443 -12.72 -7.80 -27.58
C VAL A 443 -11.21 -7.62 -27.62
N VAL A 444 -10.48 -8.39 -28.44
CA VAL A 444 -9.01 -8.32 -28.48
C VAL A 444 -8.57 -7.40 -29.62
N ALA A 445 -7.88 -6.32 -29.27
CA ALA A 445 -7.28 -5.39 -30.23
C ALA A 445 -5.77 -5.66 -30.32
N VAL A 446 -5.32 -6.29 -31.41
CA VAL A 446 -3.90 -6.58 -31.64
C VAL A 446 -3.24 -5.37 -32.29
N ASN A 447 -2.49 -4.59 -31.50
CA ASN A 447 -1.95 -3.29 -31.88
C ASN A 447 -0.51 -3.37 -32.44
N LYS A 448 -0.04 -2.27 -33.05
CA LYS A 448 1.28 -2.08 -33.65
C LYS A 448 1.55 -2.95 -34.92
N ILE A 449 0.51 -3.30 -35.69
CA ILE A 449 0.66 -4.07 -36.95
C ILE A 449 1.49 -3.34 -38.03
N ASP A 450 1.80 -2.04 -37.84
CA ASP A 450 2.75 -1.28 -38.67
C ASP A 450 4.23 -1.69 -38.48
N LYS A 451 4.54 -2.57 -37.50
CA LYS A 451 5.89 -3.10 -37.28
C LYS A 451 6.13 -4.40 -38.06
N PRO A 452 7.31 -4.58 -38.69
CA PRO A 452 7.64 -5.77 -39.48
C PRO A 452 7.91 -7.05 -38.65
N GLY A 453 7.69 -7.00 -37.34
CA GLY A 453 7.80 -8.14 -36.41
C GLY A 453 6.47 -8.56 -35.78
N ALA A 454 5.34 -8.13 -36.37
CA ALA A 454 4.00 -8.45 -35.88
C ALA A 454 3.62 -9.92 -36.13
N ASP A 455 3.32 -10.67 -35.06
CA ASP A 455 2.88 -12.08 -35.14
C ASP A 455 1.50 -12.26 -34.48
N LEU A 456 0.49 -12.47 -35.32
CA LEU A 456 -0.92 -12.64 -34.89
C LEU A 456 -1.18 -14.04 -34.31
N ASP A 457 -0.58 -15.09 -34.90
CA ASP A 457 -0.85 -16.48 -34.52
C ASP A 457 -0.15 -16.87 -33.22
N ARG A 458 0.99 -16.24 -32.92
CA ARG A 458 1.60 -16.29 -31.58
C ARG A 458 0.66 -15.73 -30.52
N ILE A 459 0.05 -14.55 -30.74
CA ILE A 459 -0.86 -13.93 -29.75
C ILE A 459 -2.14 -14.76 -29.57
N ARG A 460 -2.70 -15.29 -30.65
CA ARG A 460 -3.85 -16.23 -30.61
C ARG A 460 -3.52 -17.47 -29.79
N SER A 461 -2.32 -18.03 -29.97
CA SER A 461 -1.82 -19.18 -29.20
C SER A 461 -1.63 -18.85 -27.71
N GLU A 462 -0.98 -17.73 -27.39
CA GLU A 462 -0.72 -17.30 -26.01
C GLU A 462 -2.03 -16.98 -25.25
N LEU A 463 -2.98 -16.27 -25.87
CA LEU A 463 -4.27 -15.95 -25.25
C LEU A 463 -5.18 -17.17 -25.08
N SER A 464 -5.11 -18.14 -25.99
CA SER A 464 -5.84 -19.41 -25.89
C SER A 464 -5.45 -20.22 -24.64
N VAL A 465 -4.17 -20.19 -24.24
CA VAL A 465 -3.72 -20.80 -22.96
C VAL A 465 -4.37 -20.14 -21.74
N HIS A 466 -4.69 -18.85 -21.81
CA HIS A 466 -5.44 -18.12 -20.78
C HIS A 466 -6.98 -18.21 -20.98
N GLY A 467 -7.44 -19.07 -21.90
CA GLY A 467 -8.84 -19.34 -22.21
C GLY A 467 -9.54 -18.16 -22.90
N VAL A 468 -8.84 -17.41 -23.74
CA VAL A 468 -9.40 -16.35 -24.59
C VAL A 468 -9.17 -16.78 -26.04
N THR A 469 -10.22 -17.31 -26.67
CA THR A 469 -10.13 -18.02 -27.96
C THR A 469 -10.78 -17.19 -29.06
N SER A 470 -10.05 -16.99 -30.16
CA SER A 470 -10.53 -16.27 -31.35
C SER A 470 -11.72 -16.97 -32.02
N GLU A 471 -12.66 -16.19 -32.55
CA GLU A 471 -13.79 -16.67 -33.39
C GLU A 471 -13.32 -17.57 -34.56
N GLU A 472 -12.20 -17.22 -35.21
CA GLU A 472 -11.60 -18.04 -36.28
C GLU A 472 -11.26 -19.48 -35.84
N TRP A 473 -11.02 -19.68 -34.55
CA TRP A 473 -10.71 -20.98 -33.95
C TRP A 473 -11.92 -21.62 -33.26
N GLY A 474 -13.13 -21.09 -33.50
CA GLY A 474 -14.38 -21.54 -32.87
C GLY A 474 -14.58 -21.04 -31.44
N GLY A 475 -13.95 -19.92 -31.08
CA GLY A 475 -14.15 -19.23 -29.80
C GLY A 475 -15.25 -18.17 -29.85
N GLU A 476 -15.41 -17.46 -28.72
CA GLU A 476 -16.42 -16.41 -28.50
C GLU A 476 -15.82 -14.99 -28.47
N THR A 477 -14.51 -14.85 -28.70
CA THR A 477 -13.79 -13.57 -28.58
C THR A 477 -13.41 -13.04 -29.97
N PRO A 478 -13.91 -11.88 -30.42
CA PRO A 478 -13.42 -11.24 -31.64
C PRO A 478 -11.99 -10.71 -31.49
N PHE A 479 -11.17 -10.92 -32.53
CA PHE A 479 -9.77 -10.48 -32.60
C PHE A 479 -9.59 -9.52 -33.78
N VAL A 480 -9.45 -8.22 -33.50
CA VAL A 480 -9.28 -7.17 -34.52
C VAL A 480 -7.82 -6.72 -34.59
N SER A 481 -7.28 -6.59 -35.81
CA SER A 481 -5.89 -6.17 -36.05
C SER A 481 -5.82 -4.67 -36.28
N VAL A 482 -5.08 -3.93 -35.44
CA VAL A 482 -5.09 -2.45 -35.44
C VAL A 482 -3.69 -1.82 -35.47
N SER A 483 -3.58 -0.62 -36.03
CA SER A 483 -2.47 0.29 -35.72
C SER A 483 -3.01 1.61 -35.19
N ALA A 484 -2.87 1.82 -33.89
CA ALA A 484 -3.19 3.09 -33.23
C ALA A 484 -2.42 4.31 -33.80
N LYS A 485 -1.34 4.07 -34.55
CA LYS A 485 -0.50 5.10 -35.15
C LYS A 485 -0.95 5.48 -36.57
N MET A 486 -1.46 4.53 -37.34
CA MET A 486 -1.93 4.76 -38.72
C MET A 486 -3.45 4.87 -38.86
N GLY A 487 -4.21 4.39 -37.87
CA GLY A 487 -5.68 4.32 -37.89
C GLY A 487 -6.26 3.04 -38.51
N THR A 488 -5.43 2.20 -39.14
CA THR A 488 -5.88 0.96 -39.77
C THR A 488 -6.54 0.04 -38.76
N GLY A 489 -7.73 -0.48 -39.07
CA GLY A 489 -8.51 -1.39 -38.22
C GLY A 489 -9.25 -0.72 -37.04
N VAL A 490 -9.13 0.60 -36.85
CA VAL A 490 -9.83 1.27 -35.72
C VAL A 490 -11.35 1.29 -35.94
N ASP A 491 -11.80 1.56 -37.16
CA ASP A 491 -13.24 1.52 -37.48
C ASP A 491 -13.80 0.10 -37.34
N GLU A 492 -13.08 -0.91 -37.84
CA GLU A 492 -13.42 -2.34 -37.66
C GLU A 492 -13.55 -2.74 -36.17
N LEU A 493 -12.69 -2.19 -35.30
CA LEU A 493 -12.77 -2.39 -33.85
C LEU A 493 -14.02 -1.75 -33.23
N LEU A 494 -14.38 -0.55 -33.67
CA LEU A 494 -15.62 0.12 -33.23
C LEU A 494 -16.87 -0.65 -33.69
N GLU A 495 -16.85 -1.18 -34.91
CA GLU A 495 -17.94 -2.00 -35.45
C GLU A 495 -18.08 -3.34 -34.71
N ALA A 496 -16.98 -4.03 -34.40
CA ALA A 496 -17.00 -5.26 -33.61
C ALA A 496 -17.53 -5.04 -32.18
N VAL A 497 -17.17 -3.91 -31.55
CA VAL A 497 -17.66 -3.51 -30.22
C VAL A 497 -19.16 -3.19 -30.24
N LEU A 498 -19.66 -2.51 -31.29
CA LEU A 498 -21.09 -2.24 -31.44
C LEU A 498 -21.90 -3.51 -31.73
N LEU A 499 -21.41 -4.41 -32.59
CA LEU A 499 -22.05 -5.72 -32.83
C LEU A 499 -22.09 -6.56 -31.54
N GLN A 500 -21.02 -6.56 -30.76
CA GLN A 500 -20.99 -7.22 -29.44
C GLN A 500 -21.99 -6.60 -28.46
N ALA A 501 -22.27 -5.30 -28.55
CA ALA A 501 -23.28 -4.61 -27.74
C ALA A 501 -24.73 -4.95 -28.17
N GLU A 502 -24.99 -5.10 -29.47
CA GLU A 502 -26.27 -5.60 -30.00
C GLU A 502 -26.56 -7.02 -29.51
N VAL A 503 -25.55 -7.91 -29.52
CA VAL A 503 -25.64 -9.30 -29.01
C VAL A 503 -25.90 -9.36 -27.50
N LEU A 504 -25.57 -8.31 -26.74
CA LEU A 504 -25.83 -8.20 -25.30
C LEU A 504 -27.20 -7.59 -24.95
N GLU A 505 -27.98 -7.14 -25.94
CA GLU A 505 -29.29 -6.49 -25.76
C GLU A 505 -29.28 -5.34 -24.71
N LEU A 506 -28.21 -4.53 -24.71
CA LEU A 506 -27.99 -3.50 -23.69
C LEU A 506 -29.11 -2.46 -23.64
N THR A 507 -29.79 -2.39 -22.50
CA THR A 507 -30.96 -1.52 -22.28
C THR A 507 -30.80 -0.60 -21.08
N ALA A 508 -31.50 0.54 -21.10
CA ALA A 508 -31.69 1.45 -19.98
C ALA A 508 -33.10 2.06 -20.02
N THR A 509 -33.52 2.72 -18.94
CA THR A 509 -34.81 3.40 -18.82
C THR A 509 -34.59 4.91 -18.61
N PRO A 510 -34.48 5.73 -19.69
CA PRO A 510 -34.15 7.16 -19.56
C PRO A 510 -35.15 7.98 -18.72
N SER A 511 -36.36 7.48 -18.51
CA SER A 511 -37.41 8.09 -17.69
C SER A 511 -37.25 7.87 -16.17
N ALA A 512 -36.38 6.94 -15.75
CA ALA A 512 -36.11 6.67 -14.34
C ALA A 512 -35.23 7.79 -13.69
N PRO A 513 -35.21 7.89 -12.35
CA PRO A 513 -34.23 8.72 -11.65
C PRO A 513 -32.80 8.26 -11.94
N GLY A 514 -31.90 9.19 -12.22
CA GLY A 514 -30.51 8.87 -12.57
C GLY A 514 -29.81 7.95 -11.55
N ARG A 515 -29.22 6.86 -12.06
CA ARG A 515 -28.34 5.94 -11.33
C ARG A 515 -27.01 5.83 -12.06
N GLY A 516 -25.92 5.67 -11.33
CA GLY A 516 -24.59 5.58 -11.92
C GLY A 516 -23.51 5.17 -10.95
N VAL A 517 -22.25 5.24 -11.41
CA VAL A 517 -21.07 4.87 -10.63
C VAL A 517 -20.02 5.98 -10.68
N VAL A 518 -19.38 6.29 -9.56
CA VAL A 518 -18.25 7.23 -9.50
C VAL A 518 -17.05 6.61 -10.21
N VAL A 519 -16.59 7.25 -11.29
CA VAL A 519 -15.36 6.88 -12.00
C VAL A 519 -14.15 7.37 -11.21
N GLU A 520 -14.14 8.65 -10.86
CA GLU A 520 -13.10 9.32 -10.05
C GLU A 520 -13.69 10.49 -9.26
N SER A 521 -12.97 10.94 -8.21
CA SER A 521 -13.32 12.16 -7.47
C SER A 521 -12.08 13.00 -7.13
N ARG A 522 -12.21 14.33 -7.17
CA ARG A 522 -11.13 15.30 -6.89
C ARG A 522 -11.64 16.48 -6.06
N LEU A 523 -10.71 17.25 -5.48
CA LEU A 523 -11.04 18.45 -4.70
C LEU A 523 -10.49 19.70 -5.39
N ASP A 524 -11.40 20.52 -5.93
CA ASP A 524 -11.06 21.73 -6.68
C ASP A 524 -11.16 22.98 -5.78
N LYS A 525 -10.11 23.82 -5.76
CA LYS A 525 -10.05 25.00 -4.87
C LYS A 525 -11.06 26.09 -5.22
N GLY A 526 -11.51 26.16 -6.47
CA GLY A 526 -12.53 27.14 -6.90
C GLY A 526 -13.95 26.56 -6.92
N ARG A 527 -14.08 25.25 -7.17
CA ARG A 527 -15.38 24.60 -7.47
C ARG A 527 -15.90 23.72 -6.32
N GLY A 528 -15.04 23.32 -5.38
CA GLY A 528 -15.36 22.41 -4.28
C GLY A 528 -15.11 20.93 -4.66
N PRO A 529 -15.75 19.98 -3.95
CA PRO A 529 -15.75 18.58 -4.34
C PRO A 529 -16.41 18.38 -5.71
N VAL A 530 -15.72 17.62 -6.56
CA VAL A 530 -16.19 17.19 -7.89
C VAL A 530 -16.01 15.69 -8.02
N ALA A 531 -16.99 15.04 -8.63
CA ALA A 531 -16.95 13.63 -8.96
C ALA A 531 -17.30 13.43 -10.44
N THR A 532 -16.51 12.64 -11.15
CA THR A 532 -16.86 12.16 -12.49
C THR A 532 -17.71 10.91 -12.31
N VAL A 533 -18.97 10.98 -12.73
CA VAL A 533 -19.95 9.89 -12.59
C VAL A 533 -20.36 9.43 -13.97
N LEU A 534 -20.34 8.12 -14.18
CA LEU A 534 -20.92 7.47 -15.35
C LEU A 534 -22.39 7.17 -15.03
N VAL A 535 -23.33 7.78 -15.76
CA VAL A 535 -24.76 7.44 -15.66
C VAL A 535 -24.96 6.07 -16.33
N GLN A 536 -25.57 5.13 -15.64
CA GLN A 536 -25.84 3.77 -16.16
C GLN A 536 -27.32 3.59 -16.53
N ASP A 537 -28.22 4.24 -15.81
CA ASP A 537 -29.68 4.14 -15.99
C ASP A 537 -30.36 5.45 -15.53
N GLY A 538 -31.56 5.72 -16.02
CA GLY A 538 -32.27 6.97 -15.77
C GLY A 538 -31.63 8.20 -16.43
N THR A 539 -32.16 9.38 -16.08
CA THR A 539 -31.58 10.68 -16.46
C THR A 539 -31.19 11.47 -15.20
N LEU A 540 -30.00 12.05 -15.20
CA LEU A 540 -29.54 13.00 -14.17
C LEU A 540 -29.77 14.44 -14.63
N ARG A 541 -30.26 15.32 -13.75
CA ARG A 541 -30.55 16.73 -14.05
C ARG A 541 -29.84 17.71 -13.11
N GLN A 542 -29.56 18.91 -13.62
CA GLN A 542 -29.06 20.00 -12.80
C GLN A 542 -30.13 20.44 -11.78
N GLY A 543 -29.77 20.40 -10.49
CA GLY A 543 -30.65 20.70 -9.36
C GLY A 543 -31.11 19.48 -8.58
N ASP A 544 -30.89 18.25 -9.10
CA ASP A 544 -31.25 17.01 -8.41
C ASP A 544 -30.49 16.83 -7.09
N MET A 545 -31.11 16.12 -6.15
CA MET A 545 -30.46 15.62 -4.95
C MET A 545 -29.88 14.23 -5.24
N VAL A 546 -28.58 14.07 -4.99
CA VAL A 546 -27.86 12.80 -5.19
C VAL A 546 -27.31 12.26 -3.87
N LEU A 547 -27.42 10.95 -3.71
CA LEU A 547 -26.73 10.15 -2.70
C LEU A 547 -25.62 9.37 -3.42
N VAL A 548 -24.38 9.44 -2.90
CA VAL A 548 -23.20 8.82 -3.51
C VAL A 548 -22.40 8.12 -2.42
N GLY A 549 -22.50 6.80 -2.31
CA GLY A 549 -21.86 6.03 -1.24
C GLY A 549 -22.23 6.57 0.15
N SER A 550 -21.26 7.16 0.86
CA SER A 550 -21.45 7.80 2.18
C SER A 550 -21.65 9.32 2.15
N ASN A 551 -21.63 9.92 0.96
CA ASN A 551 -21.73 11.37 0.70
C ASN A 551 -23.07 11.73 0.06
N TYR A 552 -23.47 12.99 0.17
CA TYR A 552 -24.71 13.48 -0.42
C TYR A 552 -24.59 14.96 -0.82
N GLY A 553 -25.41 15.39 -1.77
CA GLY A 553 -25.41 16.79 -2.20
C GLY A 553 -26.49 17.11 -3.20
N ARG A 554 -26.55 18.40 -3.57
CA ARG A 554 -27.42 18.86 -4.66
C ARG A 554 -26.55 19.22 -5.85
N VAL A 555 -26.91 18.73 -7.03
CA VAL A 555 -26.16 18.98 -8.27
C VAL A 555 -26.27 20.46 -8.66
N ARG A 556 -25.29 21.26 -8.26
CA ARG A 556 -25.23 22.71 -8.51
C ARG A 556 -24.96 23.02 -9.98
N ALA A 557 -24.14 22.18 -10.61
CA ALA A 557 -23.83 22.22 -12.03
C ALA A 557 -23.38 20.82 -12.49
N MET A 558 -23.50 20.57 -13.78
CA MET A 558 -22.99 19.38 -14.46
C MET A 558 -22.15 19.81 -15.65
N LEU A 559 -21.13 19.02 -15.95
CA LEU A 559 -20.21 19.29 -17.06
C LEU A 559 -19.99 18.02 -17.87
N ASP A 560 -20.05 18.19 -19.18
CA ASP A 560 -19.56 17.28 -20.21
C ASP A 560 -18.04 17.05 -20.06
N GLU A 561 -17.48 15.96 -20.62
CA GLU A 561 -16.04 15.66 -20.51
C GLU A 561 -15.15 16.74 -21.14
N ASN A 562 -15.71 17.50 -22.10
CA ASN A 562 -15.07 18.66 -22.72
C ASN A 562 -15.13 19.94 -21.84
N GLY A 563 -15.60 19.84 -20.59
CA GLY A 563 -15.76 20.96 -19.66
C GLY A 563 -16.92 21.90 -19.96
N LYS A 564 -17.80 21.55 -20.91
CA LYS A 564 -18.98 22.36 -21.28
C LYS A 564 -20.11 22.15 -20.26
N PRO A 565 -20.83 23.20 -19.83
CA PRO A 565 -21.95 23.04 -18.90
C PRO A 565 -23.16 22.39 -19.58
N ILE A 566 -23.68 21.33 -18.96
CA ILE A 566 -24.88 20.59 -19.40
C ILE A 566 -25.99 20.64 -18.35
N LYS A 567 -27.24 20.40 -18.76
CA LYS A 567 -28.44 20.50 -17.90
C LYS A 567 -29.08 19.15 -17.57
N GLU A 568 -28.94 18.19 -18.49
CA GLU A 568 -29.47 16.84 -18.41
C GLU A 568 -28.39 15.89 -18.95
N ALA A 569 -28.32 14.66 -18.44
CA ALA A 569 -27.45 13.61 -18.93
C ALA A 569 -28.17 12.26 -18.83
N GLY A 570 -28.28 11.56 -19.96
CA GLY A 570 -28.92 10.25 -20.06
C GLY A 570 -27.97 9.08 -19.79
N PRO A 571 -28.44 7.83 -19.95
CA PRO A 571 -27.64 6.62 -19.77
C PRO A 571 -26.38 6.59 -20.63
N ALA A 572 -25.34 5.93 -20.13
CA ALA A 572 -23.99 5.79 -20.69
C ALA A 572 -23.17 7.08 -20.86
N ILE A 573 -23.71 8.28 -20.55
CA ILE A 573 -22.97 9.55 -20.64
C ILE A 573 -22.15 9.79 -19.36
N PRO A 574 -20.85 10.13 -19.45
CA PRO A 574 -20.02 10.53 -18.32
C PRO A 574 -20.16 12.03 -17.98
N VAL A 575 -20.20 12.38 -16.70
CA VAL A 575 -20.48 13.75 -16.23
C VAL A 575 -19.63 14.12 -15.02
N GLU A 576 -18.97 15.29 -15.03
CA GLU A 576 -18.42 15.90 -13.80
C GLU A 576 -19.53 16.65 -13.05
N ILE A 577 -19.93 16.12 -11.89
CA ILE A 577 -20.96 16.70 -11.01
C ILE A 577 -20.36 17.58 -9.92
N LEU A 578 -21.05 18.68 -9.61
CA LEU A 578 -20.65 19.69 -8.62
C LEU A 578 -21.67 19.82 -7.50
N GLY A 579 -21.21 19.89 -6.25
CA GLY A 579 -22.05 20.22 -5.08
C GLY A 579 -22.30 19.10 -4.07
N LEU A 580 -21.46 18.06 -4.07
CA LEU A 580 -21.39 17.08 -2.97
C LEU A 580 -20.80 17.73 -1.69
N ASP A 581 -21.12 17.16 -0.53
CA ASP A 581 -20.59 17.57 0.78
C ASP A 581 -19.10 17.24 0.97
N GLY A 582 -18.61 16.21 0.29
CA GLY A 582 -17.20 15.78 0.27
C GLY A 582 -16.84 15.05 -1.03
N THR A 583 -15.61 14.56 -1.10
CA THR A 583 -15.15 13.69 -2.21
C THR A 583 -15.59 12.24 -1.92
N PRO A 584 -16.53 11.65 -2.69
CA PRO A 584 -16.96 10.27 -2.51
C PRO A 584 -15.82 9.30 -2.85
N ASP A 585 -15.95 8.04 -2.44
CA ASP A 585 -15.00 7.01 -2.82
C ASP A 585 -15.23 6.58 -4.28
N ALA A 586 -14.13 6.32 -5.00
CA ALA A 586 -14.22 5.96 -6.40
C ALA A 586 -14.77 4.53 -6.53
N GLY A 587 -15.77 4.33 -7.38
CA GLY A 587 -16.58 3.12 -7.46
C GLY A 587 -17.83 3.11 -6.57
N ASP A 588 -18.10 4.18 -5.80
CA ASP A 588 -19.39 4.34 -5.09
C ASP A 588 -20.56 4.41 -6.09
N GLU A 589 -21.69 3.77 -5.74
CA GLU A 589 -22.95 3.94 -6.46
C GLU A 589 -23.56 5.32 -6.18
N MET A 590 -24.03 5.97 -7.25
CA MET A 590 -24.81 7.21 -7.25
C MET A 590 -26.29 6.90 -7.51
N SER A 591 -27.17 7.50 -6.73
CA SER A 591 -28.62 7.51 -6.96
C SER A 591 -29.23 8.89 -6.76
N VAL A 592 -30.08 9.30 -7.69
CA VAL A 592 -30.97 10.48 -7.54
C VAL A 592 -32.10 10.13 -6.56
N VAL A 593 -32.34 11.01 -5.60
CA VAL A 593 -33.29 10.79 -4.50
C VAL A 593 -34.16 12.03 -4.29
N ALA A 594 -35.48 11.86 -4.16
CA ALA A 594 -36.41 12.99 -4.10
C ALA A 594 -36.30 13.83 -2.79
N ASP A 595 -35.98 13.19 -1.66
CA ASP A 595 -35.96 13.82 -0.34
C ASP A 595 -34.53 14.08 0.17
N GLU A 596 -34.13 15.35 0.26
CA GLU A 596 -32.86 15.76 0.89
C GLU A 596 -32.71 15.21 2.32
N LYS A 597 -33.82 15.09 3.07
CA LYS A 597 -33.82 14.56 4.43
C LYS A 597 -33.42 13.08 4.47
N LYS A 598 -34.01 12.24 3.61
CA LYS A 598 -33.68 10.80 3.51
C LYS A 598 -32.24 10.61 3.03
N ALA A 599 -31.81 11.40 2.04
CA ALA A 599 -30.43 11.40 1.56
C ALA A 599 -29.42 11.65 2.70
N ARG A 600 -29.65 12.69 3.50
CA ARG A 600 -28.83 13.05 4.66
C ARG A 600 -28.85 11.97 5.74
N GLU A 601 -30.01 11.37 6.02
CA GLU A 601 -30.18 10.32 7.03
C GLU A 601 -29.40 9.04 6.66
N VAL A 602 -29.58 8.55 5.43
CA VAL A 602 -28.84 7.37 4.93
C VAL A 602 -27.34 7.63 4.81
N ALA A 603 -26.92 8.82 4.35
CA ALA A 603 -25.50 9.18 4.29
C ALA A 603 -24.85 9.20 5.69
N LEU A 604 -25.48 9.86 6.67
CA LEU A 604 -24.97 9.90 8.05
C LEU A 604 -24.96 8.50 8.70
N PHE A 605 -25.95 7.67 8.40
CA PHE A 605 -25.99 6.28 8.86
C PHE A 605 -24.81 5.46 8.32
N ARG A 606 -24.54 5.55 7.01
CA ARG A 606 -23.37 4.92 6.36
C ARG A 606 -22.04 5.43 6.93
N GLN A 607 -21.91 6.74 7.16
CA GLN A 607 -20.73 7.32 7.82
C GLN A 607 -20.54 6.78 9.25
N GLY A 608 -21.63 6.58 10.00
CA GLY A 608 -21.63 5.93 11.32
C GLY A 608 -21.10 4.50 11.25
N LYS A 609 -21.76 3.63 10.47
CA LYS A 609 -21.41 2.22 10.30
C LYS A 609 -19.96 2.04 9.82
N PHE A 610 -19.51 2.85 8.84
CA PHE A 610 -18.12 2.84 8.38
C PHE A 610 -17.12 3.25 9.46
N ARG A 611 -17.43 4.29 10.25
CA ARG A 611 -16.59 4.75 11.37
C ARG A 611 -16.47 3.69 12.46
N GLU A 612 -17.55 2.99 12.78
CA GLU A 612 -17.56 1.93 13.79
C GLU A 612 -16.77 0.70 13.33
N VAL A 613 -16.96 0.24 12.08
CA VAL A 613 -16.15 -0.84 11.48
C VAL A 613 -14.66 -0.45 11.44
N LYS A 614 -14.33 0.80 11.11
CA LYS A 614 -12.95 1.31 11.10
C LYS A 614 -12.34 1.35 12.50
N LEU A 615 -13.11 1.73 13.53
CA LEU A 615 -12.68 1.68 14.92
C LEU A 615 -12.49 0.24 15.41
N ALA A 616 -13.43 -0.67 15.12
CA ALA A 616 -13.34 -2.08 15.49
C ALA A 616 -12.08 -2.74 14.90
N ARG A 617 -11.81 -2.57 13.60
CA ARG A 617 -10.57 -3.03 12.95
C ARG A 617 -9.32 -2.43 13.58
N ALA A 618 -9.34 -1.13 13.89
CA ALA A 618 -8.23 -0.44 14.55
C ALA A 618 -8.04 -0.82 16.04
N HIS A 619 -9.02 -1.47 16.67
CA HIS A 619 -8.90 -2.05 18.01
C HIS A 619 -8.41 -3.51 17.96
N ALA A 620 -8.89 -4.32 17.01
CA ALA A 620 -8.42 -5.69 16.78
C ALA A 620 -6.92 -5.72 16.44
N GLY A 621 -6.50 -5.00 15.39
CA GLY A 621 -5.10 -4.96 14.97
C GLY A 621 -4.15 -4.35 16.01
N LYS A 622 -4.64 -3.55 16.97
CA LYS A 622 -3.81 -3.10 18.09
C LYS A 622 -3.48 -4.21 19.07
N LEU A 623 -4.39 -5.17 19.28
CA LEU A 623 -4.14 -6.31 20.15
C LEU A 623 -3.20 -7.31 19.47
N GLU A 624 -3.43 -7.60 18.18
CA GLU A 624 -2.56 -8.45 17.36
C GLU A 624 -1.13 -7.90 17.33
N ASN A 625 -0.95 -6.60 16.98
CA ASN A 625 0.36 -5.95 16.98
C ASN A 625 1.03 -5.92 18.37
N ILE A 626 0.27 -5.91 19.48
CA ILE A 626 0.85 -6.00 20.82
C ILE A 626 1.46 -7.39 21.05
N PHE A 627 0.86 -8.47 20.55
CA PHE A 627 1.43 -9.81 20.63
C PHE A 627 2.62 -10.01 19.69
N GLU A 628 2.55 -9.52 18.44
CA GLU A 628 3.66 -9.64 17.47
C GLU A 628 4.90 -8.84 17.89
N ASN A 629 4.71 -7.63 18.43
CA ASN A 629 5.81 -6.82 18.94
C ASN A 629 6.41 -7.36 20.26
N MET A 630 5.78 -8.34 20.93
CA MET A 630 6.25 -8.87 22.21
C MET A 630 7.33 -9.96 22.05
N GLY A 631 8.31 -9.73 21.16
CA GLY A 631 9.43 -10.66 20.93
C GLY A 631 10.29 -10.39 19.69
N GLN A 632 9.91 -9.47 18.80
CA GLN A 632 10.72 -9.05 17.65
C GLN A 632 11.50 -7.74 17.96
N GLU A 633 12.57 -7.47 17.21
CA GLU A 633 13.20 -6.15 17.22
C GLU A 633 12.26 -5.10 16.59
N GLU A 634 12.31 -3.86 17.08
CA GLU A 634 11.36 -2.81 16.69
C GLU A 634 11.59 -2.39 15.22
N LYS A 635 10.71 -2.88 14.32
CA LYS A 635 10.79 -2.62 12.87
C LYS A 635 10.84 -1.12 12.58
N LYS A 636 11.82 -0.67 11.81
CA LYS A 636 12.02 0.75 11.52
C LYS A 636 10.90 1.26 10.61
N THR A 637 9.97 2.04 11.14
CA THR A 637 8.85 2.59 10.37
C THR A 637 9.19 3.90 9.68
N LEU A 638 9.07 3.96 8.36
CA LEU A 638 9.06 5.21 7.60
C LEU A 638 7.64 5.77 7.57
N ASN A 639 7.38 6.82 8.36
CA ASN A 639 6.09 7.50 8.38
C ASN A 639 5.93 8.42 7.16
N ILE A 640 4.78 8.35 6.50
CA ILE A 640 4.43 9.14 5.30
C ILE A 640 3.09 9.85 5.51
N VAL A 641 2.98 11.10 5.08
CA VAL A 641 1.71 11.80 4.85
C VAL A 641 1.56 12.06 3.35
N LEU A 642 0.50 11.52 2.75
CA LEU A 642 0.27 11.53 1.31
C LEU A 642 -0.90 12.46 0.93
N LYS A 643 -0.71 13.23 -0.14
CA LYS A 643 -1.77 13.97 -0.83
C LYS A 643 -1.74 13.71 -2.33
N SER A 644 -2.92 13.58 -2.93
CA SER A 644 -3.12 13.41 -4.38
C SER A 644 -4.16 14.40 -4.90
N ASP A 645 -4.21 14.56 -6.22
CA ASP A 645 -5.22 15.32 -6.96
C ASP A 645 -6.59 14.62 -7.01
N VAL A 646 -6.59 13.31 -7.31
CA VAL A 646 -7.79 12.45 -7.37
C VAL A 646 -7.78 11.35 -6.30
N ARG A 647 -8.93 10.73 -6.05
CA ARG A 647 -9.13 9.66 -5.05
C ARG A 647 -8.51 8.33 -5.45
N GLY A 648 -8.61 7.90 -6.71
CA GLY A 648 -8.04 6.61 -7.12
C GLY A 648 -6.51 6.58 -7.08
N SER A 649 -5.81 7.68 -7.39
CA SER A 649 -4.34 7.73 -7.27
C SER A 649 -3.88 7.61 -5.81
N LEU A 650 -4.67 8.09 -4.84
CA LEU A 650 -4.40 7.86 -3.40
C LEU A 650 -4.57 6.39 -3.02
N GLU A 651 -5.59 5.72 -3.55
CA GLU A 651 -5.81 4.28 -3.34
C GLU A 651 -4.65 3.45 -3.94
N ALA A 652 -4.28 3.73 -5.18
CA ALA A 652 -3.17 3.07 -5.88
C ALA A 652 -1.82 3.29 -5.17
N LEU A 653 -1.52 4.52 -4.75
CA LEU A 653 -0.32 4.82 -3.97
C LEU A 653 -0.35 4.15 -2.59
N ASN A 654 -1.47 4.14 -1.87
CA ASN A 654 -1.57 3.41 -0.60
C ASN A 654 -1.36 1.90 -0.80
N GLY A 655 -1.94 1.31 -1.85
CA GLY A 655 -1.73 -0.10 -2.19
C GLY A 655 -0.27 -0.42 -2.51
N ALA A 656 0.36 0.38 -3.37
CA ALA A 656 1.77 0.22 -3.74
C ALA A 656 2.72 0.44 -2.56
N LEU A 657 2.55 1.52 -1.80
CA LEU A 657 3.42 1.89 -0.67
C LEU A 657 3.30 0.92 0.51
N ASN A 658 2.10 0.42 0.83
CA ASN A 658 1.94 -0.62 1.86
C ASN A 658 2.53 -1.97 1.42
N GLY A 659 2.72 -2.19 0.11
CA GLY A 659 3.47 -3.32 -0.44
C GLY A 659 4.99 -3.15 -0.40
N LEU A 660 5.52 -1.99 0.03
CA LEU A 660 6.95 -1.76 0.21
C LEU A 660 7.34 -1.97 1.69
N GLY A 661 7.92 -3.13 1.99
CA GLY A 661 8.46 -3.43 3.31
C GLY A 661 9.16 -4.78 3.35
N ASN A 662 10.07 -4.91 4.32
CA ASN A 662 10.77 -6.15 4.68
C ASN A 662 10.63 -6.36 6.21
N ASP A 663 11.25 -7.40 6.76
CA ASP A 663 11.23 -7.62 8.20
C ASP A 663 11.95 -6.55 9.04
N GLU A 664 12.92 -5.82 8.47
CA GLU A 664 13.65 -4.75 9.18
C GLU A 664 13.02 -3.36 9.03
N VAL A 665 12.32 -3.09 7.92
CA VAL A 665 11.85 -1.75 7.52
C VAL A 665 10.42 -1.80 6.97
N GLN A 666 9.55 -0.89 7.41
CA GLN A 666 8.14 -0.85 7.00
C GLN A 666 7.70 0.58 6.64
N VAL A 667 6.97 0.73 5.54
CA VAL A 667 6.28 1.99 5.22
C VAL A 667 4.98 2.09 6.03
N ARG A 668 4.70 3.28 6.58
CA ARG A 668 3.44 3.57 7.26
C ARG A 668 2.84 4.89 6.78
N VAL A 669 1.76 4.81 6.01
CA VAL A 669 0.95 6.00 5.69
C VAL A 669 0.15 6.40 6.93
N VAL A 670 0.51 7.54 7.53
CA VAL A 670 -0.13 8.10 8.74
C VAL A 670 -1.41 8.85 8.40
N GLY A 671 -1.40 9.57 7.27
CA GLY A 671 -2.55 10.32 6.76
C GLY A 671 -2.54 10.37 5.24
N GLY A 672 -3.71 10.12 4.63
CA GLY A 672 -3.95 10.27 3.20
C GLY A 672 -5.14 11.19 2.97
N GLY A 673 -5.05 12.11 2.01
CA GLY A 673 -6.19 12.93 1.58
C GLY A 673 -6.13 13.37 0.12
N VAL A 674 -7.27 13.82 -0.39
CA VAL A 674 -7.40 14.38 -1.75
C VAL A 674 -7.35 15.90 -1.68
N GLY A 675 -6.70 16.55 -2.65
CA GLY A 675 -6.49 17.99 -2.71
C GLY A 675 -5.13 18.48 -2.20
N GLY A 676 -4.97 19.80 -2.10
CA GLY A 676 -3.71 20.44 -1.72
C GLY A 676 -3.21 20.07 -0.32
N ILE A 677 -1.89 20.20 -0.09
CA ILE A 677 -1.29 20.03 1.24
C ILE A 677 -1.66 21.25 2.10
N THR A 678 -2.39 21.01 3.18
CA THR A 678 -2.93 22.02 4.10
C THR A 678 -2.09 22.17 5.36
N GLU A 679 -2.36 23.21 6.15
CA GLU A 679 -1.69 23.47 7.42
C GLU A 679 -1.86 22.31 8.42
N SER A 680 -3.03 21.65 8.43
CA SER A 680 -3.29 20.47 9.26
C SER A 680 -2.40 19.27 8.89
N ASP A 681 -2.03 19.15 7.61
CA ASP A 681 -1.21 18.04 7.12
C ASP A 681 0.27 18.25 7.48
N ALA A 682 0.74 19.50 7.42
CA ALA A 682 2.09 19.86 7.90
C ALA A 682 2.22 19.63 9.42
N ASN A 683 1.20 20.00 10.20
CA ASN A 683 1.15 19.72 11.64
C ASN A 683 1.08 18.21 11.94
N LEU A 684 0.33 17.42 11.16
CA LEU A 684 0.30 15.96 11.30
C LEU A 684 1.66 15.32 10.99
N ALA A 685 2.35 15.81 9.95
CA ALA A 685 3.68 15.35 9.57
C ALA A 685 4.71 15.64 10.67
N LEU A 686 4.72 16.87 11.20
CA LEU A 686 5.57 17.27 12.33
C LEU A 686 5.30 16.42 13.58
N ALA A 687 4.04 16.21 13.94
CA ALA A 687 3.67 15.40 15.11
C ALA A 687 4.02 13.91 14.98
N SER A 688 4.34 13.44 13.77
CA SER A 688 4.58 12.02 13.45
C SER A 688 5.99 11.74 12.92
N ASN A 689 6.85 12.76 12.80
CA ASN A 689 8.11 12.70 12.04
C ASN A 689 7.93 12.04 10.65
N ALA A 690 6.92 12.48 9.90
CA ALA A 690 6.54 11.90 8.61
C ALA A 690 6.98 12.77 7.43
N VAL A 691 7.36 12.12 6.33
CA VAL A 691 7.65 12.80 5.06
C VAL A 691 6.36 13.19 4.34
N LEU A 692 6.30 14.40 3.78
CA LEU A 692 5.17 14.91 3.01
C LEU A 692 5.34 14.64 1.51
N PHE A 693 4.45 13.84 0.92
CA PHE A 693 4.41 13.60 -0.52
C PHE A 693 3.15 14.17 -1.16
N GLY A 694 3.34 15.05 -2.16
CA GLY A 694 2.28 15.58 -3.01
C GLY A 694 2.36 15.04 -4.43
N PHE A 695 1.43 14.16 -4.79
CA PHE A 695 1.23 13.69 -6.16
C PHE A 695 0.29 14.66 -6.91
N ASN A 696 0.77 15.28 -7.99
CA ASN A 696 0.07 16.32 -8.79
C ASN A 696 -0.44 17.57 -8.02
N VAL A 697 -0.31 17.63 -6.70
CA VAL A 697 -0.80 18.72 -5.84
C VAL A 697 0.30 19.66 -5.36
N ARG A 698 -0.09 20.85 -4.88
CA ARG A 698 0.81 21.86 -4.30
C ARG A 698 0.37 22.25 -2.90
N ALA A 699 1.34 22.54 -2.03
CA ALA A 699 1.09 23.03 -0.68
C ALA A 699 0.62 24.49 -0.67
N ASP A 700 -0.33 24.79 0.21
CA ASP A 700 -0.84 26.13 0.47
C ASP A 700 0.18 27.03 1.18
N ALA A 701 -0.05 28.34 1.11
CA ALA A 701 0.85 29.34 1.69
C ALA A 701 0.95 29.31 3.23
N GLY A 702 0.02 28.63 3.91
CA GLY A 702 0.14 28.30 5.34
C GLY A 702 1.07 27.10 5.56
N ALA A 703 0.74 25.95 4.95
CA ALA A 703 1.51 24.72 5.01
C ALA A 703 3.00 24.92 4.67
N ARG A 704 3.28 25.67 3.60
CA ARG A 704 4.66 25.92 3.16
C ARG A 704 5.49 26.69 4.18
N LYS A 705 4.90 27.64 4.92
CA LYS A 705 5.60 28.38 5.98
C LYS A 705 5.99 27.46 7.14
N ILE A 706 5.10 26.55 7.55
CA ILE A 706 5.43 25.56 8.60
C ILE A 706 6.56 24.66 8.12
N VAL A 707 6.49 24.17 6.88
CA VAL A 707 7.57 23.35 6.29
C VAL A 707 8.91 24.10 6.25
N GLU A 708 8.93 25.37 5.82
CA GLU A 708 10.12 26.22 5.78
C GLU A 708 10.65 26.62 7.17
N GLN A 709 9.79 26.70 8.19
CA GLN A 709 10.17 27.07 9.56
C GLN A 709 10.69 25.89 10.38
N GLU A 710 10.06 24.72 10.25
CA GLU A 710 10.34 23.51 11.03
C GLU A 710 11.24 22.51 10.29
N GLY A 711 11.56 22.75 9.01
CA GLY A 711 12.50 21.94 8.22
C GLY A 711 11.96 20.60 7.76
N LEU A 712 10.65 20.49 7.49
CA LEU A 712 10.00 19.23 7.09
C LEU A 712 10.38 18.81 5.65
N ASP A 713 10.70 17.54 5.44
CA ASP A 713 10.85 16.97 4.08
C ASP A 713 9.49 16.97 3.35
N MET A 714 9.37 17.80 2.31
CA MET A 714 8.19 17.88 1.44
C MET A 714 8.61 17.77 -0.03
N ARG A 715 8.12 16.73 -0.72
CA ARG A 715 8.47 16.43 -2.12
C ARG A 715 7.23 16.35 -2.99
N TYR A 716 7.38 16.73 -4.25
CA TYR A 716 6.31 16.79 -5.24
C TYR A 716 6.66 15.93 -6.45
N TYR A 717 5.68 15.18 -6.95
CA TYR A 717 5.86 14.29 -8.09
C TYR A 717 4.64 14.35 -9.00
N ASN A 718 4.85 14.12 -10.28
CA ASN A 718 3.78 14.03 -11.27
C ASN A 718 3.67 12.61 -11.88
N VAL A 719 4.52 11.68 -11.44
CA VAL A 719 4.62 10.30 -11.94
C VAL A 719 4.69 9.37 -10.74
N ILE A 720 3.88 8.32 -10.73
CA ILE A 720 3.75 7.39 -9.59
C ILE A 720 5.04 6.60 -9.30
N TYR A 721 5.84 6.30 -10.34
CA TYR A 721 7.12 5.60 -10.23
C TYR A 721 8.14 6.36 -9.37
N ASP A 722 8.25 7.68 -9.56
CA ASP A 722 9.21 8.54 -8.87
C ASP A 722 9.02 8.49 -7.34
N ILE A 723 7.76 8.46 -6.88
CA ILE A 723 7.41 8.29 -5.45
C ILE A 723 7.87 6.92 -4.95
N ILE A 724 7.54 5.86 -5.70
CA ILE A 724 7.86 4.47 -5.33
C ILE A 724 9.39 4.27 -5.26
N GLU A 725 10.14 4.84 -6.20
CA GLU A 725 11.61 4.75 -6.22
C GLU A 725 12.27 5.58 -5.12
N ASP A 726 11.78 6.80 -4.85
CA ASP A 726 12.32 7.66 -3.78
C ASP A 726 11.98 7.11 -2.38
N VAL A 727 10.81 6.50 -2.20
CA VAL A 727 10.48 5.73 -0.98
C VAL A 727 11.39 4.50 -0.84
N LYS A 728 11.64 3.75 -1.92
CA LYS A 728 12.63 2.65 -1.89
C LYS A 728 14.03 3.14 -1.50
N LYS A 729 14.47 4.30 -2.02
CA LYS A 729 15.76 4.93 -1.65
C LYS A 729 15.78 5.35 -0.17
N ALA A 730 14.70 5.94 0.33
CA ALA A 730 14.57 6.31 1.75
C ALA A 730 14.63 5.08 2.67
N LEU A 731 13.86 4.03 2.38
CA LEU A 731 13.91 2.75 3.12
C LEU A 731 15.30 2.11 3.03
N THR A 732 15.96 2.17 1.86
CA THR A 732 17.33 1.67 1.67
C THR A 732 18.34 2.42 2.56
N GLY A 733 18.17 3.73 2.73
CA GLY A 733 18.95 4.54 3.68
C GLY A 733 18.63 4.27 5.16
N MET A 734 17.51 3.60 5.47
CA MET A 734 17.15 3.18 6.82
C MET A 734 17.63 1.75 7.16
N LEU A 735 17.93 0.92 6.16
CA LEU A 735 18.59 -0.37 6.35
C LEU A 735 20.01 -0.19 6.94
N GLY A 736 20.49 -1.19 7.67
CA GLY A 736 21.88 -1.22 8.10
C GLY A 736 22.83 -1.44 6.93
N SER A 737 24.07 -0.97 7.06
CA SER A 737 25.18 -1.43 6.22
C SER A 737 25.58 -2.86 6.65
N ASP A 738 25.68 -3.78 5.69
CA ASP A 738 26.27 -5.09 5.94
C ASP A 738 27.77 -4.93 6.16
N VAL A 739 28.26 -5.43 7.29
CA VAL A 739 29.69 -5.53 7.55
C VAL A 739 30.21 -6.78 6.85
N ARG A 740 30.81 -6.61 5.67
CA ARG A 740 31.51 -7.70 4.96
C ARG A 740 32.99 -7.67 5.29
N GLU A 741 33.54 -8.82 5.66
CA GLU A 741 34.97 -8.97 5.92
C GLU A 741 35.69 -9.28 4.61
N ASN A 742 36.48 -8.32 4.13
CA ASN A 742 37.35 -8.51 2.97
C ASN A 742 38.75 -8.93 3.44
N ILE A 743 39.22 -10.10 3.03
CA ILE A 743 40.56 -10.59 3.41
C ILE A 743 41.60 -9.84 2.58
N LEU A 744 42.51 -9.13 3.26
CA LEU A 744 43.55 -8.32 2.62
C LEU A 744 44.84 -9.11 2.39
N GLY A 745 45.12 -10.12 3.21
CA GLY A 745 46.27 -11.02 3.03
C GLY A 745 46.39 -12.10 4.10
N ILE A 746 47.17 -13.13 3.80
CA ILE A 746 47.38 -14.31 4.64
C ILE A 746 48.89 -14.51 4.83
N ALA A 747 49.34 -14.64 6.08
CA ALA A 747 50.74 -14.86 6.43
C ALA A 747 50.91 -16.14 7.27
N GLU A 748 51.81 -17.01 6.85
CA GLU A 748 52.09 -18.29 7.51
C GLU A 748 53.26 -18.15 8.50
N VAL A 749 53.08 -18.63 9.74
CA VAL A 749 54.10 -18.59 10.80
C VAL A 749 55.13 -19.71 10.59
N ARG A 750 56.39 -19.33 10.41
CA ARG A 750 57.52 -20.27 10.22
C ARG A 750 58.41 -20.45 11.44
N ASP A 751 58.55 -19.43 12.28
CA ASP A 751 59.31 -19.46 13.53
C ASP A 751 58.68 -18.50 14.56
N VAL A 752 59.02 -18.64 15.84
CA VAL A 752 58.43 -17.82 16.93
C VAL A 752 59.51 -17.34 17.89
N PHE A 753 59.86 -16.06 17.77
CA PHE A 753 60.87 -15.39 18.58
C PHE A 753 60.25 -14.79 19.86
N ARG A 754 61.02 -14.69 20.94
CA ARG A 754 60.60 -14.00 22.17
C ARG A 754 61.30 -12.65 22.30
N SER A 755 60.52 -11.58 22.33
CA SER A 755 60.98 -10.20 22.48
C SER A 755 60.69 -9.68 23.90
N PRO A 756 61.67 -9.13 24.62
CA PRO A 756 61.45 -8.53 25.95
C PRO A 756 60.44 -7.38 25.98
N LYS A 757 60.10 -6.78 24.83
CA LYS A 757 59.19 -5.64 24.70
C LYS A 757 57.79 -5.99 24.17
N PHE A 758 57.67 -7.07 23.39
CA PHE A 758 56.47 -7.36 22.59
C PHE A 758 56.01 -8.83 22.68
N GLY A 759 56.45 -9.58 23.71
CA GLY A 759 56.04 -10.97 23.91
C GLY A 759 56.52 -11.92 22.80
N ALA A 760 55.63 -12.78 22.32
CA ALA A 760 55.89 -13.65 21.17
C ALA A 760 55.78 -12.86 19.85
N ILE A 761 56.87 -12.82 19.08
CA ILE A 761 56.90 -12.30 17.71
C ILE A 761 56.99 -13.48 16.75
N ALA A 762 55.96 -13.66 15.94
CA ALA A 762 55.93 -14.64 14.88
C ALA A 762 56.80 -14.19 13.70
N GLY A 763 57.74 -15.03 13.27
CA GLY A 763 58.43 -14.88 12.00
C GLY A 763 57.57 -15.50 10.89
N CYS A 764 56.94 -14.64 10.09
CA CYS A 764 55.95 -15.04 9.09
C CYS A 764 56.43 -14.77 7.67
N MET A 765 55.93 -15.54 6.71
CA MET A 765 55.98 -15.20 5.28
C MET A 765 54.56 -14.88 4.80
N VAL A 766 54.39 -13.75 4.12
CA VAL A 766 53.09 -13.42 3.49
C VAL A 766 52.91 -14.31 2.27
N VAL A 767 51.93 -15.19 2.31
CA VAL A 767 51.63 -16.16 1.24
C VAL A 767 50.81 -15.47 0.14
N GLU A 768 49.75 -14.77 0.54
CA GLU A 768 48.82 -14.09 -0.36
C GLU A 768 48.49 -12.67 0.14
N GLY A 769 48.17 -11.78 -0.80
CA GLY A 769 47.72 -10.41 -0.49
C GLY A 769 48.79 -9.50 0.13
N THR A 770 48.38 -8.66 1.09
CA THR A 770 49.23 -7.68 1.78
C THR A 770 48.79 -7.53 3.24
N VAL A 771 49.76 -7.69 4.16
CA VAL A 771 49.59 -7.52 5.60
C VAL A 771 49.73 -6.04 5.95
N TYR A 772 48.70 -5.46 6.57
CA TYR A 772 48.66 -4.05 7.01
C TYR A 772 48.69 -3.96 8.53
N ARG A 773 49.51 -3.05 9.09
CA ARG A 773 49.68 -2.91 10.55
C ARG A 773 48.40 -2.50 11.29
N ASN A 774 47.56 -1.66 10.68
CA ASN A 774 46.43 -0.99 11.35
C ASN A 774 45.08 -1.68 11.06
N ARG A 775 45.07 -3.00 10.83
CA ARG A 775 43.88 -3.77 10.46
C ARG A 775 43.66 -4.92 11.45
N PRO A 776 42.39 -5.33 11.70
CA PRO A 776 42.12 -6.49 12.52
C PRO A 776 42.67 -7.75 11.86
N ILE A 777 43.03 -8.71 12.70
CA ILE A 777 43.57 -10.00 12.29
C ILE A 777 42.86 -11.14 13.01
N ARG A 778 42.92 -12.33 12.41
CA ARG A 778 42.56 -13.59 13.07
C ARG A 778 43.67 -14.61 12.87
N VAL A 779 43.93 -15.39 13.91
CA VAL A 779 44.94 -16.46 13.92
C VAL A 779 44.20 -17.79 13.81
N LEU A 780 44.52 -18.55 12.76
CA LEU A 780 43.96 -19.86 12.48
C LEU A 780 45.02 -20.95 12.67
N ARG A 781 44.57 -22.11 13.16
CA ARG A 781 45.37 -23.34 13.28
C ARG A 781 44.52 -24.47 12.74
N GLU A 782 45.02 -25.22 11.76
CA GLU A 782 44.24 -26.24 11.04
C GLU A 782 42.92 -25.67 10.48
N ASP A 783 42.98 -24.42 9.99
CA ASP A 783 41.86 -23.62 9.46
C ASP A 783 40.72 -23.31 10.45
N ILE A 784 40.95 -23.53 11.75
CA ILE A 784 40.07 -23.12 12.85
C ILE A 784 40.58 -21.80 13.46
N VAL A 785 39.72 -20.79 13.56
CA VAL A 785 40.03 -19.51 14.24
C VAL A 785 40.22 -19.75 15.74
N ILE A 786 41.43 -19.47 16.25
CA ILE A 786 41.77 -19.55 17.68
C ILE A 786 41.66 -18.18 18.36
N PHE A 787 41.99 -17.10 17.65
CA PHE A 787 42.06 -15.76 18.23
C PHE A 787 41.73 -14.69 17.19
N GLU A 788 40.99 -13.65 17.60
CA GLU A 788 40.75 -12.43 16.83
C GLU A 788 41.32 -11.23 17.61
N GLY A 789 41.94 -10.27 16.91
CA GLY A 789 42.55 -9.11 17.57
C GLY A 789 43.22 -8.14 16.61
N GLU A 790 44.28 -7.48 17.09
CA GLU A 790 45.01 -6.44 16.36
C GLU A 790 46.52 -6.72 16.37
N LEU A 791 47.25 -6.16 15.40
CA LEU A 791 48.71 -6.19 15.40
C LEU A 791 49.29 -5.11 16.32
N GLU A 792 50.17 -5.52 17.24
CA GLU A 792 50.94 -4.61 18.08
C GLU A 792 52.17 -4.08 17.34
N SER A 793 52.83 -4.96 16.59
CA SER A 793 53.92 -4.58 15.69
C SER A 793 53.96 -5.40 14.40
N LEU A 794 54.28 -4.71 13.30
CA LEU A 794 54.61 -5.28 12.01
C LEU A 794 55.99 -4.75 11.64
N ARG A 795 56.96 -5.65 11.45
CA ARG A 795 58.37 -5.31 11.27
C ARG A 795 59.00 -6.12 10.14
N ARG A 796 60.01 -5.57 9.47
CA ARG A 796 60.83 -6.26 8.48
C ARG A 796 62.30 -6.11 8.86
N PHE A 797 62.94 -7.23 9.21
CA PHE A 797 64.27 -7.29 9.84
C PHE A 797 64.40 -6.45 11.11
N LYS A 798 64.67 -5.14 10.99
CA LYS A 798 64.84 -4.19 12.11
C LYS A 798 63.88 -3.00 12.06
N ASP A 799 63.25 -2.77 10.92
CA ASP A 799 62.44 -1.57 10.65
C ASP A 799 60.94 -1.85 10.87
N ASP A 800 60.21 -0.87 11.41
CA ASP A 800 58.75 -0.93 11.52
C ASP A 800 58.11 -0.68 10.14
N ALA A 801 57.31 -1.63 9.66
CA ALA A 801 56.67 -1.59 8.35
C ALA A 801 55.18 -1.24 8.49
N ALA A 802 54.65 -0.45 7.55
CA ALA A 802 53.23 -0.14 7.46
C ALA A 802 52.44 -1.20 6.69
N GLU A 803 53.02 -1.71 5.59
CA GLU A 803 52.51 -2.81 4.78
C GLU A 803 53.63 -3.81 4.44
N VAL A 804 53.27 -5.09 4.28
CA VAL A 804 54.17 -6.15 3.77
C VAL A 804 53.41 -6.99 2.73
N ARG A 805 53.96 -7.11 1.52
CA ARG A 805 53.31 -7.76 0.38
C ARG A 805 53.68 -9.26 0.29
N ALA A 806 52.87 -10.03 -0.43
CA ALA A 806 53.10 -11.44 -0.72
C ALA A 806 54.55 -11.75 -1.18
N GLY A 807 55.06 -12.91 -0.77
CA GLY A 807 56.44 -13.36 -1.02
C GLY A 807 57.51 -12.73 -0.13
N MET A 808 57.14 -11.84 0.82
CA MET A 808 58.09 -11.23 1.76
C MET A 808 57.97 -11.77 3.18
N GLU A 809 59.11 -11.81 3.88
CA GLU A 809 59.21 -12.18 5.29
C GLU A 809 58.99 -10.95 6.20
N CYS A 810 58.31 -11.17 7.33
CA CYS A 810 58.04 -10.15 8.33
C CYS A 810 57.95 -10.73 9.75
N GLY A 811 58.27 -9.91 10.74
CA GLY A 811 57.99 -10.17 12.15
C GLY A 811 56.64 -9.57 12.53
N ILE A 812 55.72 -10.41 13.00
CA ILE A 812 54.36 -10.05 13.39
C ILE A 812 54.22 -10.27 14.92
N GLY A 813 53.97 -9.19 15.67
CA GLY A 813 53.63 -9.25 17.09
C GLY A 813 52.13 -9.04 17.27
N VAL A 814 51.43 -10.02 17.85
CA VAL A 814 49.97 -9.99 18.07
C VAL A 814 49.66 -9.44 19.45
N LYS A 815 48.78 -8.43 19.52
CA LYS A 815 48.39 -7.76 20.75
C LYS A 815 47.70 -8.74 21.71
N SER A 816 48.21 -8.84 22.93
CA SER A 816 47.67 -9.69 24.01
C SER A 816 47.64 -11.22 23.76
N TYR A 817 48.28 -11.75 22.71
CA TYR A 817 48.28 -13.18 22.40
C TYR A 817 49.71 -13.76 22.36
N ASN A 818 49.94 -14.89 23.04
CA ASN A 818 51.29 -15.46 23.23
C ASN A 818 51.42 -16.96 22.86
N ASP A 819 50.35 -17.67 22.49
CA ASP A 819 50.41 -19.08 22.01
C ASP A 819 50.43 -19.15 20.48
N VAL A 820 51.31 -18.38 19.83
CA VAL A 820 51.56 -18.54 18.40
C VAL A 820 52.51 -19.73 18.21
N LYS A 821 52.22 -20.58 17.22
CA LYS A 821 53.00 -21.78 16.87
C LYS A 821 53.38 -21.77 15.39
N VAL A 822 54.43 -22.53 15.06
CA VAL A 822 54.82 -22.78 13.67
C VAL A 822 53.70 -23.55 12.97
N GLY A 823 53.31 -23.10 11.78
CA GLY A 823 52.16 -23.62 11.02
C GLY A 823 50.83 -22.91 11.29
N ASP A 824 50.76 -21.95 12.22
CA ASP A 824 49.60 -21.07 12.34
C ASP A 824 49.51 -20.13 11.12
N LYS A 825 48.28 -19.83 10.66
CA LYS A 825 47.99 -18.83 9.62
C LYS A 825 47.46 -17.55 10.28
N ILE A 826 47.96 -16.39 9.88
CA ILE A 826 47.46 -15.09 10.31
C ILE A 826 46.77 -14.44 9.11
N GLU A 827 45.44 -14.34 9.16
CA GLU A 827 44.63 -13.64 8.18
C GLU A 827 44.41 -12.19 8.62
N VAL A 828 44.71 -11.25 7.72
CA VAL A 828 44.42 -9.82 7.88
C VAL A 828 43.17 -9.50 7.08
N PHE A 829 42.19 -8.82 7.69
CA PHE A 829 40.95 -8.48 7.03
C PHE A 829 40.51 -7.04 7.31
N GLU A 830 39.63 -6.52 6.47
CA GLU A 830 38.97 -5.24 6.66
C GLU A 830 37.45 -5.42 6.73
N LYS A 831 36.84 -4.84 7.76
CA LYS A 831 35.38 -4.78 7.92
C LYS A 831 34.84 -3.65 7.03
N VAL A 832 34.55 -3.98 5.76
CA VAL A 832 33.98 -3.06 4.77
C VAL A 832 32.48 -2.96 4.99
N GLN A 833 31.97 -1.75 5.20
CA GLN A 833 30.53 -1.50 5.24
C GLN A 833 29.99 -1.42 3.80
N VAL A 834 29.09 -2.33 3.44
CA VAL A 834 28.39 -2.35 2.17
C VAL A 834 26.94 -1.95 2.40
N ALA A 835 26.46 -0.91 1.72
CA ALA A 835 25.05 -0.54 1.78
C ALA A 835 24.17 -1.66 1.20
N ARG A 836 23.09 -2.02 1.89
CA ARG A 836 22.04 -2.91 1.37
C ARG A 836 21.19 -2.19 0.30
N SER A 837 20.29 -2.93 -0.36
CA SER A 837 19.34 -2.41 -1.36
C SER A 837 18.04 -3.21 -1.37
N LEU A 838 16.92 -2.60 -1.80
CA LEU A 838 15.53 -3.14 -1.79
C LEU A 838 14.93 -3.49 -3.17
#